data_AF-A0A6G0EKG8-F1
#
_entry.id   AF-A0A6G0EKG8-F1
#
_cell.length_a   1.000
_cell.length_b   1.000
_cell.length_c   1.000
_cell.angle_alpha   90.00
_cell.angle_beta   90.00
_cell.angle_gamma   90.00
#
_symmetry.space_group_name_H-M   'P 1'
#
loop_
_entity.id
_entity.type
_entity.pdbx_description
1 polymer ?
#
loop_
_entity_poly.entity_id
_entity_poly.type
_entity_poly.pdbx_seq_one_letter_code
_entity_poly.pdbx_strand_id
1 'polypeptide(L)'
;MSMLLVAMILASTLTPFVGVVTAAPSGLVGVPDANVSEDFPVGTSQPLRAADLEGSVMASDHAESLEVIATTPDRASEYVNGTTVGGGEVVLVLRDDVHSTGRTVAIDAGAVRDALGYTPERIYGTHDDGSEWSSPVRYDAGLLLFDVAHFSSNVVSFSGTVEVSASGALDGTNLDYSLASTDSVSNLSVNVTGHTRREWDNESTAGVVDGESISLSIGGNVTPSGPSSNDKPIARVTSIGDDSNTTYWEGPKTGDGRIAYVSSGSTYYGGEVSFDAGYVDTVTGISFPATTDPSGLVIDVYINNEAPDGQYGETGATLVKSGWKPSGEGMKTISFSAVDVDPSKPVTFEFDVVGGSDTDELAVPENSSETGGSAFYGGEKPPREAYIHGHALKFDASVTGPNGTTTMTGSGGVATGEVALTTSTSSVSFSTPDTGVDYQVEMLFQERQTTTNPSVTINGHTTSYTGSLSEGESVQLPANDSWLTTGENNITVGTGLPPNADDPSPVVDVSISHTAQDDQSVNFSGGKWIESYNFSRAYSQDTNGATLTISFGSNVASLKNLETRTNSGSWSTVAPGDYTLDGSTLTVKLGSVSGGNTVTVRTTGQRVVAVNGTLTVTDPTPLGERLDSGIRLESWANDSYISLGGSPDEGRLHYTYNESFGDSEYDEVTATGYHRLHLPSASSTSTFRVSTIPVGVDVATGEARFRVTEPSTTEPKISVMPGEHPGDGVSFEFLAPSGGQKYILYSTTEGTQRDSTIAGETVSLQDDDSDEILHIRLSESTTDTSDGPGFWGDGGSVTDVANDYVPAMPVLNPGLVAAIVLVIIAGAIGYTERRSSSSGTSSTPVYSRPLVLLSLVVAAFIGILLISPESITGPVKSALDTALPLASVLGVMLAVGAIGYWWYTRREARVAEAKAPENVFQIGGDDD
;
A
#
# COMPACT_ATOMS: atom_id res chain seq x y z
N MET A 1 17.96 8.69 5.81
CA MET A 1 18.89 9.79 5.50
C MET A 1 18.21 10.68 4.50
N SER A 2 17.89 11.91 4.88
CA SER A 2 17.16 12.86 4.04
C SER A 2 18.13 13.80 3.34
N MET A 3 17.90 14.06 2.07
CA MET A 3 18.79 14.87 1.22
C MET A 3 18.03 16.09 0.72
N LEU A 4 18.64 17.26 0.84
CA LEU A 4 18.14 18.53 0.34
C LEU A 4 19.14 19.08 -0.67
N LEU A 5 18.66 19.42 -1.86
CA LEU A 5 19.48 20.09 -2.86
C LEU A 5 19.26 21.60 -2.79
N VAL A 6 20.34 22.37 -2.63
CA VAL A 6 20.31 23.83 -2.68
C VAL A 6 20.94 24.30 -3.99
N ALA A 7 20.11 24.85 -4.87
CA ALA A 7 20.51 25.41 -6.17
C ALA A 7 20.35 26.93 -6.15
N MET A 8 21.46 27.68 -6.17
CA MET A 8 21.42 29.14 -6.16
C MET A 8 21.07 29.71 -7.55
N ILE A 9 19.90 30.34 -7.69
CA ILE A 9 19.54 31.21 -8.83
C ILE A 9 19.32 32.62 -8.29
N LEU A 10 19.95 33.65 -8.86
CA LEU A 10 20.11 34.93 -8.16
C LEU A 10 19.65 36.14 -8.97
N ALA A 11 18.98 37.08 -8.28
CA ALA A 11 18.72 38.44 -8.72
C ALA A 11 19.64 39.40 -7.94
N SER A 12 20.23 40.38 -8.60
CA SER A 12 21.32 41.21 -8.06
C SER A 12 20.89 42.62 -7.64
N THR A 13 21.40 43.11 -6.50
CA THR A 13 21.74 44.52 -6.30
C THR A 13 23.17 44.66 -5.72
N LEU A 14 23.97 45.57 -6.30
CA LEU A 14 25.39 45.75 -5.93
C LEU A 14 25.52 46.60 -4.66
N THR A 15 26.04 46.03 -3.57
CA THR A 15 26.57 46.80 -2.43
C THR A 15 27.95 46.25 -1.99
N PRO A 16 28.93 47.12 -1.68
CA PRO A 16 30.28 46.68 -1.28
C PRO A 16 30.36 46.33 0.21
N PHE A 17 31.02 45.21 0.53
CA PHE A 17 31.29 44.73 1.90
C PHE A 17 32.81 44.70 2.20
N VAL A 18 33.18 44.94 3.46
CA VAL A 18 34.57 44.92 3.97
C VAL A 18 34.70 43.75 4.95
N GLY A 19 35.67 42.86 4.74
CA GLY A 19 35.89 41.67 5.58
C GLY A 19 36.55 42.00 6.91
N VAL A 20 36.00 41.47 8.00
CA VAL A 20 36.61 41.43 9.34
C VAL A 20 36.48 40.01 9.87
N VAL A 21 37.57 39.44 10.37
CA VAL A 21 37.62 38.14 11.07
C VAL A 21 36.66 38.20 12.26
N THR A 22 35.67 37.32 12.32
CA THR A 22 34.52 37.47 13.22
C THR A 22 34.21 36.18 13.99
N ALA A 23 33.77 36.38 15.24
CA ALA A 23 33.19 35.34 16.08
C ALA A 23 31.89 34.80 15.46
N ALA A 24 31.57 33.53 15.71
CA ALA A 24 30.34 32.91 15.25
C ALA A 24 29.10 33.76 15.65
N PRO A 25 28.13 33.99 14.73
CA PRO A 25 26.86 34.60 15.08
C PRO A 25 26.21 33.88 16.26
N SER A 26 25.58 34.64 17.16
CA SER A 26 24.91 34.09 18.34
C SER A 26 23.84 33.06 17.93
N GLY A 27 23.92 31.85 18.48
CA GLY A 27 22.95 30.78 18.21
C GLY A 27 23.26 29.89 17.01
N LEU A 28 24.46 29.98 16.42
CA LEU A 28 24.94 29.02 15.42
C LEU A 28 26.11 28.19 15.95
N VAL A 29 26.14 26.90 15.65
CA VAL A 29 27.20 25.95 16.00
C VAL A 29 27.90 25.48 14.73
N GLY A 30 29.23 25.34 14.79
CA GLY A 30 30.03 24.87 13.65
C GLY A 30 29.69 23.42 13.29
N VAL A 31 29.52 23.16 11.99
CA VAL A 31 29.39 21.80 11.46
C VAL A 31 30.77 21.15 11.47
N PRO A 32 30.92 19.89 11.94
CA PRO A 32 32.20 19.18 11.91
C PRO A 32 32.77 19.11 10.49
N ASP A 33 34.08 19.36 10.32
CA ASP A 33 34.73 19.30 9.00
C ASP A 33 34.58 17.94 8.31
N ALA A 34 34.48 16.86 9.08
CA ALA A 34 34.22 15.51 8.57
C ALA A 34 32.87 15.37 7.84
N ASN A 35 31.93 16.28 8.10
CA ASN A 35 30.62 16.34 7.46
C ASN A 35 30.60 17.31 6.26
N VAL A 36 31.72 17.95 5.92
CA VAL A 36 31.86 18.79 4.73
C VAL A 36 32.67 18.02 3.69
N SER A 37 32.10 17.75 2.53
CA SER A 37 32.74 16.94 1.49
C SER A 37 32.48 17.47 0.08
N GLU A 38 33.17 16.90 -0.91
CA GLU A 38 32.96 17.23 -2.32
C GLU A 38 32.77 15.98 -3.16
N ASP A 39 31.89 16.09 -4.16
CA ASP A 39 31.61 15.04 -5.12
C ASP A 39 31.59 15.58 -6.55
N PHE A 40 32.77 15.77 -7.14
CA PHE A 40 32.93 16.31 -8.49
C PHE A 40 33.47 15.26 -9.48
N PRO A 41 33.13 15.34 -10.79
CA PRO A 41 33.75 14.48 -11.80
C PRO A 41 35.28 14.62 -11.79
N VAL A 42 35.98 13.50 -11.93
CA VAL A 42 37.46 13.45 -11.89
C VAL A 42 38.10 14.38 -12.93
N GLY A 43 39.06 15.21 -12.48
CA GLY A 43 39.78 16.14 -13.35
C GLY A 43 39.08 17.47 -13.63
N THR A 44 37.93 17.75 -12.99
CA THR A 44 37.24 19.05 -13.12
C THR A 44 37.75 20.07 -12.10
N SER A 45 37.88 21.34 -12.52
CA SER A 45 38.20 22.47 -11.64
C SER A 45 36.93 23.24 -11.35
N GLN A 46 36.44 23.17 -10.11
CA GLN A 46 35.20 23.84 -9.73
C GLN A 46 35.49 25.10 -8.90
N PRO A 47 34.66 26.15 -9.03
CA PRO A 47 34.86 27.45 -8.38
C PRO A 47 34.62 27.45 -6.86
N LEU A 48 33.96 26.43 -6.30
CA LEU A 48 33.77 26.23 -4.86
C LEU A 48 34.10 24.77 -4.50
N ARG A 49 35.02 24.56 -3.55
CA ARG A 49 35.46 23.25 -3.06
C ARG A 49 35.00 23.00 -1.62
N ALA A 50 35.03 21.74 -1.18
CA ALA A 50 34.79 21.41 0.23
C ALA A 50 35.77 22.14 1.16
N ALA A 51 37.04 22.20 0.78
CA ALA A 51 38.09 22.88 1.54
C ALA A 51 37.88 24.40 1.70
N ASP A 52 37.06 25.02 0.84
CA ASP A 52 36.70 26.44 0.96
C ASP A 52 35.55 26.66 1.98
N LEU A 53 34.89 25.58 2.40
CA LEU A 53 33.74 25.56 3.31
C LEU A 53 34.08 24.95 4.68
N GLU A 54 35.05 24.04 4.75
CA GLU A 54 35.58 23.45 5.99
C GLU A 54 35.91 24.54 7.03
N GLY A 55 35.48 24.33 8.27
CA GLY A 55 35.64 25.28 9.38
C GLY A 55 34.72 26.50 9.36
N SER A 56 33.95 26.71 8.29
CA SER A 56 33.14 27.92 8.08
C SER A 56 31.63 27.64 7.95
N VAL A 57 31.22 26.38 7.83
CA VAL A 57 29.81 26.00 7.83
C VAL A 57 29.27 25.97 9.27
N MET A 58 28.10 26.57 9.49
CA MET A 58 27.42 26.56 10.78
C MET A 58 25.93 26.29 10.62
N ALA A 59 25.27 25.79 11.66
CA ALA A 59 23.83 25.58 11.71
C ALA A 59 23.24 26.06 13.04
N SER A 60 21.99 26.50 13.05
CA SER A 60 21.30 26.88 14.30
C SER A 60 21.02 25.69 15.20
N ASP A 61 20.73 24.54 14.58
CA ASP A 61 20.38 23.30 15.26
C ASP A 61 20.99 22.11 14.52
N HIS A 62 21.29 21.05 15.26
CA HIS A 62 21.90 19.79 14.80
C HIS A 62 23.07 19.95 13.82
N ALA A 63 24.04 20.80 14.16
CA ALA A 63 25.24 20.99 13.35
C ALA A 63 26.06 19.69 13.23
N GLU A 64 25.97 18.81 14.23
CA GLU A 64 26.67 17.53 14.32
C GLU A 64 26.18 16.48 13.30
N SER A 65 24.93 16.58 12.83
CA SER A 65 24.32 15.65 11.88
C SER A 65 24.16 16.23 10.47
N LEU A 66 24.34 17.54 10.32
CA LEU A 66 24.28 18.22 9.03
C LEU A 66 25.52 17.87 8.20
N GLU A 67 25.31 17.27 7.04
CA GLU A 67 26.33 17.00 6.01
C GLU A 67 26.16 18.00 4.85
N VAL A 68 27.28 18.58 4.38
CA VAL A 68 27.32 19.55 3.30
C VAL A 68 28.24 19.06 2.19
N ILE A 69 27.68 18.82 1.00
CA ILE A 69 28.42 18.26 -0.13
C ILE A 69 28.45 19.28 -1.27
N ALA A 70 29.64 19.70 -1.69
CA ALA A 70 29.83 20.52 -2.88
C ALA A 70 29.86 19.63 -4.14
N THR A 71 28.96 19.87 -5.11
CA THR A 71 28.84 19.05 -6.32
C THR A 71 28.33 19.83 -7.54
N THR A 72 28.18 19.18 -8.70
CA THR A 72 27.58 19.76 -9.92
C THR A 72 26.09 19.43 -10.01
N PRO A 73 25.26 20.25 -10.70
CA PRO A 73 23.82 19.97 -10.88
C PRO A 73 23.52 18.54 -11.35
N ASP A 74 24.26 18.02 -12.33
CA ASP A 74 24.03 16.68 -12.87
C ASP A 74 24.22 15.57 -11.82
N ARG A 75 25.21 15.70 -10.94
CA ARG A 75 25.51 14.71 -9.90
C ARG A 75 24.62 14.89 -8.68
N ALA A 76 24.21 16.11 -8.38
CA ALA A 76 23.19 16.41 -7.39
C ALA A 76 21.88 15.62 -7.62
N SER A 77 21.51 15.32 -8.87
CA SER A 77 20.34 14.49 -9.19
C SER A 77 20.48 13.01 -8.76
N GLU A 78 21.69 12.53 -8.47
CA GLU A 78 21.93 11.21 -7.86
C GLU A 78 21.55 11.21 -6.36
N TYR A 79 21.46 12.39 -5.75
CA TYR A 79 21.15 12.59 -4.33
C TYR A 79 19.68 12.99 -4.09
N VAL A 80 18.95 13.50 -5.09
CA VAL A 80 17.53 13.88 -4.95
C VAL A 80 16.69 13.44 -6.15
N ASN A 81 15.47 12.93 -5.92
CA ASN A 81 14.51 12.59 -6.98
C ASN A 81 13.80 13.85 -7.50
N GLY A 82 14.47 14.66 -8.32
CA GLY A 82 13.89 15.90 -8.82
C GLY A 82 14.56 16.47 -10.08
N THR A 83 13.81 17.31 -10.81
CA THR A 83 14.35 18.04 -11.96
C THR A 83 15.17 19.22 -11.44
N THR A 84 16.47 19.25 -11.73
CA THR A 84 17.36 20.35 -11.33
C THR A 84 16.98 21.64 -12.06
N VAL A 85 16.60 22.67 -11.31
CA VAL A 85 16.47 24.04 -11.83
C VAL A 85 17.54 24.90 -11.15
N GLY A 86 18.66 25.13 -11.83
CA GLY A 86 19.79 25.90 -11.30
C GLY A 86 20.87 26.14 -12.36
N GLY A 87 20.99 27.38 -12.85
CA GLY A 87 21.91 27.77 -13.94
C GLY A 87 23.36 28.06 -13.53
N GLY A 88 23.89 27.40 -12.48
CA GLY A 88 25.26 27.57 -11.98
C GLY A 88 26.13 26.31 -12.15
N GLU A 89 27.45 26.46 -12.17
CA GLU A 89 28.40 25.34 -12.32
C GLU A 89 28.55 24.49 -11.04
N VAL A 90 28.18 25.02 -9.87
CA VAL A 90 28.28 24.34 -8.55
C VAL A 90 26.97 24.49 -7.76
N VAL A 91 26.60 23.42 -7.05
CA VAL A 91 25.46 23.33 -6.13
C VAL A 91 25.91 22.74 -4.80
N LEU A 92 25.17 23.02 -3.73
CA LEU A 92 25.40 22.44 -2.41
C LEU A 92 24.27 21.46 -2.08
N VAL A 93 24.61 20.23 -1.71
CA VAL A 93 23.66 19.28 -1.12
C VAL A 93 23.80 19.41 0.39
N LEU A 94 22.69 19.69 1.05
CA LEU A 94 22.57 19.67 2.52
C LEU A 94 21.85 18.37 2.89
N ARG A 95 22.46 17.53 3.71
CA ARG A 95 21.88 16.26 4.11
C ARG A 95 21.83 16.20 5.63
N ASP A 96 20.80 15.55 6.14
CA ASP A 96 20.68 15.30 7.57
C ASP A 96 20.02 13.95 7.81
N ASP A 97 20.36 13.31 8.91
CA ASP A 97 19.69 12.12 9.42
C ASP A 97 18.77 12.41 10.62
N VAL A 98 18.72 13.67 11.08
CA VAL A 98 17.83 14.14 12.14
C VAL A 98 16.66 14.95 11.59
N HIS A 99 15.47 14.70 12.13
CA HIS A 99 14.29 15.52 11.85
C HIS A 99 14.38 16.89 12.49
N SER A 100 14.25 17.92 11.65
CA SER A 100 14.23 19.30 12.05
C SER A 100 13.05 19.99 11.37
N THR A 101 12.29 20.78 12.15
CA THR A 101 11.22 21.67 11.64
C THR A 101 11.77 22.89 10.87
N GLY A 102 13.05 22.83 10.51
CA GLY A 102 13.81 23.87 9.85
C GLY A 102 14.92 24.40 10.75
N ARG A 103 15.97 24.92 10.12
CA ARG A 103 17.12 25.52 10.79
C ARG A 103 17.77 26.58 9.91
N THR A 104 18.48 27.51 10.53
CA THR A 104 19.32 28.45 9.79
C THR A 104 20.65 27.76 9.48
N VAL A 105 21.03 27.73 8.21
CA VAL A 105 22.35 27.29 7.75
C VAL A 105 23.17 28.51 7.37
N ALA A 106 24.43 28.53 7.78
CA ALA A 106 25.38 29.58 7.48
C ALA A 106 26.60 29.01 6.76
N ILE A 107 27.02 29.68 5.69
CA ILE A 107 28.20 29.32 4.88
C ILE A 107 29.06 30.56 4.63
N ASP A 108 30.34 30.39 4.31
CA ASP A 108 31.24 31.52 4.10
C ASP A 108 30.80 32.40 2.92
N ALA A 109 30.45 33.66 3.20
CA ALA A 109 29.98 34.58 2.15
C ALA A 109 31.11 34.98 1.18
N GLY A 110 32.36 34.95 1.63
CA GLY A 110 33.55 35.17 0.81
C GLY A 110 33.77 34.04 -0.18
N ALA A 111 33.74 32.78 0.27
CA ALA A 111 33.87 31.59 -0.58
C ALA A 111 32.75 31.54 -1.63
N VAL A 112 31.49 31.79 -1.21
CA VAL A 112 30.35 31.86 -2.15
C VAL A 112 30.51 33.00 -3.16
N ARG A 113 30.96 34.18 -2.72
CA ARG A 113 31.20 35.30 -3.62
C ARG A 113 32.35 35.04 -4.59
N ASP A 114 33.43 34.43 -4.11
CA ASP A 114 34.60 34.14 -4.92
C ASP A 114 34.27 33.07 -5.96
N ALA A 115 33.37 32.14 -5.63
CA ALA A 115 32.84 31.14 -6.55
C ALA A 115 31.85 31.69 -7.58
N LEU A 116 30.90 32.54 -7.15
CA LEU A 116 29.82 33.03 -8.01
C LEU A 116 30.14 34.37 -8.70
N GLY A 117 31.16 35.09 -8.21
CA GLY A 117 31.51 36.45 -8.62
C GLY A 117 30.64 37.56 -7.99
N TYR A 118 29.67 37.20 -7.14
CA TYR A 118 28.77 38.13 -6.44
C TYR A 118 28.11 37.46 -5.23
N THR A 119 27.48 38.25 -4.36
CA THR A 119 26.83 37.75 -3.14
C THR A 119 25.31 37.56 -3.34
N PRO A 120 24.73 36.37 -3.06
CA PRO A 120 23.30 36.07 -3.18
C PRO A 120 22.33 36.92 -2.32
N GLU A 121 21.17 37.34 -2.82
CA GLU A 121 20.12 37.91 -1.96
C GLU A 121 19.05 36.89 -1.54
N ARG A 122 18.99 35.75 -2.22
CA ARG A 122 18.01 34.69 -1.99
C ARG A 122 18.60 33.35 -2.41
N ILE A 123 18.23 32.30 -1.70
CA ILE A 123 18.58 30.92 -2.03
C ILE A 123 17.31 30.18 -2.45
N TYR A 124 17.48 29.23 -3.36
CA TYR A 124 16.44 28.31 -3.81
C TYR A 124 16.91 26.89 -3.57
N GLY A 125 15.97 25.97 -3.34
CA GLY A 125 16.29 24.57 -3.14
C GLY A 125 15.09 23.66 -3.43
N THR A 126 15.37 22.37 -3.49
CA THR A 126 14.39 21.31 -3.71
C THR A 126 14.58 20.24 -2.64
N HIS A 127 13.51 19.87 -1.96
CA HIS A 127 13.50 18.76 -1.01
C HIS A 127 13.54 17.40 -1.72
N ASP A 128 13.81 16.33 -0.98
CA ASP A 128 13.83 14.95 -1.48
C ASP A 128 12.48 14.51 -2.07
N ASP A 129 11.38 15.11 -1.61
CA ASP A 129 10.01 14.92 -2.13
C ASP A 129 9.71 15.70 -3.43
N GLY A 130 10.68 16.46 -3.94
CA GLY A 130 10.56 17.27 -5.16
C GLY A 130 9.91 18.64 -4.95
N SER A 131 9.53 19.02 -3.72
CA SER A 131 8.98 20.35 -3.43
C SER A 131 10.07 21.43 -3.49
N GLU A 132 9.77 22.54 -4.17
CA GLU A 132 10.68 23.69 -4.28
C GLU A 132 10.45 24.69 -3.14
N TRP A 133 11.53 25.29 -2.63
CA TRP A 133 11.49 26.37 -1.64
C TRP A 133 12.46 27.50 -2.01
N SER A 134 12.24 28.67 -1.39
CA SER A 134 13.17 29.78 -1.47
C SER A 134 13.27 30.48 -0.13
N SER A 135 14.47 30.98 0.21
CA SER A 135 14.72 31.65 1.48
C SER A 135 15.56 32.92 1.27
N PRO A 136 15.17 34.06 1.86
CA PRO A 136 15.97 35.27 1.80
C PRO A 136 17.31 35.06 2.50
N VAL A 137 18.36 35.63 1.93
CA VAL A 137 19.70 35.55 2.50
C VAL A 137 19.94 36.72 3.45
N ARG A 138 20.46 36.42 4.63
CA ARG A 138 20.96 37.40 5.60
C ARG A 138 22.49 37.32 5.64
N TYR A 139 23.13 38.46 5.80
CA TYR A 139 24.58 38.55 5.98
C TYR A 139 24.90 38.98 7.39
N ASP A 140 25.63 38.15 8.11
CA ASP A 140 26.11 38.45 9.45
C ASP A 140 27.48 37.84 9.66
N ALA A 141 28.39 38.56 10.33
CA ALA A 141 29.74 38.08 10.65
C ALA A 141 30.52 37.44 9.47
N GLY A 142 30.38 37.97 8.25
CA GLY A 142 31.06 37.41 7.06
C GLY A 142 30.48 36.09 6.54
N LEU A 143 29.39 35.60 7.15
CA LEU A 143 28.65 34.42 6.74
C LEU A 143 27.37 34.80 5.98
N LEU A 144 26.94 33.88 5.14
CA LEU A 144 25.69 33.90 4.39
C LEU A 144 24.71 32.96 5.10
N LEU A 145 23.68 33.53 5.74
CA LEU A 145 22.68 32.82 6.51
C LEU A 145 21.37 32.67 5.72
N PHE A 146 20.79 31.49 5.73
CA PHE A 146 19.48 31.22 5.13
C PHE A 146 18.74 30.15 5.90
N ASP A 147 17.41 30.27 5.94
CA ASP A 147 16.55 29.32 6.67
C ASP A 147 16.14 28.18 5.74
N VAL A 148 16.43 26.96 6.15
CA VAL A 148 15.94 25.72 5.52
C VAL A 148 14.67 25.30 6.25
N ALA A 149 13.58 25.05 5.52
CA ALA A 149 12.24 24.86 6.11
C ALA A 149 12.06 23.54 6.87
N HIS A 150 12.73 22.46 6.46
CA HIS A 150 12.79 21.21 7.21
C HIS A 150 13.89 20.28 6.68
N PHE A 151 14.36 19.39 7.54
CA PHE A 151 15.13 18.21 7.16
C PHE A 151 14.37 16.96 7.62
N SER A 152 14.29 15.95 6.75
CA SER A 152 13.65 14.62 6.91
C SER A 152 12.19 14.42 6.53
N SER A 153 12.05 13.65 5.45
CA SER A 153 11.02 12.64 5.27
C SER A 153 11.53 11.28 5.78
N ASN A 154 10.62 10.40 6.18
CA ASN A 154 10.97 8.99 6.41
C ASN A 154 10.36 8.13 5.32
N VAL A 155 11.04 7.04 4.95
CA VAL A 155 10.54 6.14 3.92
C VAL A 155 9.64 5.09 4.57
N VAL A 156 8.41 5.01 4.07
CA VAL A 156 7.51 3.91 4.36
C VAL A 156 7.34 3.08 3.09
N SER A 157 7.48 1.77 3.22
CA SER A 157 7.41 0.85 2.09
C SER A 157 6.08 0.14 2.09
N PHE A 158 5.38 0.17 0.97
CA PHE A 158 4.21 -0.65 0.78
C PHE A 158 4.49 -1.75 -0.22
N SER A 159 4.07 -2.97 0.05
CA SER A 159 4.18 -4.08 -0.89
C SER A 159 2.89 -4.88 -0.99
N GLY A 160 2.69 -5.59 -2.09
CA GLY A 160 1.54 -6.47 -2.28
C GLY A 160 1.56 -7.15 -3.64
N THR A 161 0.68 -8.13 -3.82
CA THR A 161 0.51 -8.81 -5.12
C THR A 161 -0.58 -8.12 -5.92
N VAL A 162 -0.22 -7.58 -7.08
CA VAL A 162 -1.16 -7.04 -8.05
C VAL A 162 -1.62 -8.17 -8.95
N GLU A 163 -2.93 -8.28 -9.18
CA GLU A 163 -3.52 -9.26 -10.10
C GLU A 163 -4.36 -8.54 -11.16
N VAL A 164 -4.14 -8.90 -12.41
CA VAL A 164 -4.90 -8.43 -13.58
C VAL A 164 -5.36 -9.65 -14.35
N SER A 165 -6.65 -9.72 -14.68
CA SER A 165 -7.18 -10.87 -15.41
C SER A 165 -8.28 -10.48 -16.41
N ALA A 166 -8.45 -11.30 -17.43
CA ALA A 166 -9.53 -11.21 -18.39
C ALA A 166 -10.02 -12.62 -18.74
N SER A 167 -11.33 -12.82 -18.67
CA SER A 167 -11.97 -14.06 -19.09
C SER A 167 -12.55 -13.91 -20.50
N GLY A 168 -12.30 -14.87 -21.38
CA GLY A 168 -12.80 -14.90 -22.76
C GLY A 168 -12.24 -13.77 -23.62
N ALA A 169 -10.99 -13.37 -23.42
CA ALA A 169 -10.35 -12.30 -24.17
C ALA A 169 -10.26 -12.67 -25.66
N LEU A 170 -10.67 -11.74 -26.52
CA LEU A 170 -10.56 -11.82 -27.98
C LEU A 170 -9.18 -11.32 -28.44
N ASP A 171 -8.85 -11.58 -29.71
CA ASP A 171 -7.64 -11.05 -30.32
C ASP A 171 -7.63 -9.50 -30.27
N GLY A 172 -6.53 -8.92 -29.78
CA GLY A 172 -6.39 -7.48 -29.60
C GLY A 172 -7.08 -6.90 -28.36
N THR A 173 -7.59 -7.73 -27.45
CA THR A 173 -8.09 -7.26 -26.14
C THR A 173 -6.98 -6.53 -25.40
N ASN A 174 -7.24 -5.28 -25.00
CA ASN A 174 -6.31 -4.49 -24.21
C ASN A 174 -6.73 -4.44 -22.74
N LEU A 175 -5.76 -4.62 -21.85
CA LEU A 175 -5.90 -4.45 -20.41
C LEU A 175 -4.86 -3.40 -19.98
N ASP A 176 -5.32 -2.34 -19.34
CA ASP A 176 -4.46 -1.25 -18.89
C ASP A 176 -4.50 -1.16 -17.37
N TYR A 177 -3.32 -1.02 -16.77
CA TYR A 177 -3.22 -0.74 -15.35
C TYR A 177 -2.03 0.13 -15.00
N SER A 178 -2.17 0.97 -13.98
CA SER A 178 -1.08 1.84 -13.54
C SER A 178 -0.41 1.30 -12.28
N LEU A 179 0.92 1.34 -12.26
CA LEU A 179 1.74 1.13 -11.07
C LEU A 179 2.18 2.48 -10.52
N ALA A 180 1.97 2.71 -9.22
CA ALA A 180 2.37 3.95 -8.56
C ALA A 180 3.90 4.10 -8.55
N SER A 181 4.61 2.99 -8.35
CA SER A 181 6.06 2.90 -8.41
C SER A 181 6.48 1.47 -8.78
N THR A 182 7.68 1.34 -9.34
CA THR A 182 8.38 0.06 -9.56
C THR A 182 9.67 -0.02 -8.73
N ASP A 183 9.75 0.68 -7.59
CA ASP A 183 10.91 0.65 -6.68
C ASP A 183 11.41 -0.77 -6.45
N SER A 184 10.48 -1.72 -6.32
CA SER A 184 10.74 -3.09 -6.73
C SER A 184 9.52 -3.75 -7.37
N VAL A 185 9.75 -4.55 -8.40
CA VAL A 185 8.77 -5.47 -8.98
C VAL A 185 9.41 -6.84 -9.02
N SER A 186 8.66 -7.87 -8.64
CA SER A 186 9.16 -9.24 -8.67
C SER A 186 8.04 -10.25 -8.93
N ASN A 187 8.43 -11.46 -9.32
CA ASN A 187 7.53 -12.61 -9.48
C ASN A 187 6.42 -12.37 -10.52
N LEU A 188 6.73 -11.68 -11.63
CA LEU A 188 5.82 -11.56 -12.76
C LEU A 188 5.49 -12.95 -13.31
N SER A 189 4.21 -13.30 -13.21
CA SER A 189 3.63 -14.53 -13.71
C SER A 189 2.52 -14.19 -14.68
N VAL A 190 2.63 -14.72 -15.90
CA VAL A 190 1.63 -14.59 -16.95
C VAL A 190 1.09 -15.99 -17.24
N ASN A 191 -0.19 -16.23 -17.01
CA ASN A 191 -0.87 -17.48 -17.30
C ASN A 191 -1.94 -17.25 -18.36
N VAL A 192 -2.07 -18.21 -19.28
CA VAL A 192 -3.14 -18.25 -20.28
C VAL A 192 -3.89 -19.56 -20.18
N THR A 193 -5.22 -19.53 -20.31
CA THR A 193 -6.08 -20.74 -20.27
C THR A 193 -6.91 -20.85 -21.54
N GLY A 194 -6.90 -22.04 -22.14
CA GLY A 194 -7.59 -22.33 -23.40
C GLY A 194 -9.10 -22.50 -23.26
N HIS A 195 -9.81 -22.16 -24.33
CA HIS A 195 -11.25 -22.35 -24.49
C HIS A 195 -11.59 -22.92 -25.87
N THR A 196 -12.73 -23.60 -25.94
CA THR A 196 -13.35 -24.11 -27.16
C THR A 196 -14.66 -23.37 -27.43
N ARG A 197 -14.65 -22.55 -28.47
CA ARG A 197 -15.81 -21.80 -28.97
C ARG A 197 -16.54 -22.63 -30.01
N ARG A 198 -17.85 -22.42 -30.11
CA ARG A 198 -18.73 -23.18 -31.01
C ARG A 198 -19.73 -22.27 -31.69
N GLU A 199 -20.03 -22.56 -32.95
CA GLU A 199 -21.00 -21.83 -33.76
C GLU A 199 -21.78 -22.80 -34.64
N TRP A 200 -23.09 -22.62 -34.75
CA TRP A 200 -23.89 -23.41 -35.68
C TRP A 200 -23.72 -22.85 -37.07
N ASP A 201 -23.26 -23.69 -37.99
CA ASP A 201 -23.18 -23.34 -39.40
C ASP A 201 -23.91 -24.43 -40.20
N ASN A 202 -25.20 -24.20 -40.45
CA ASN A 202 -26.04 -25.20 -41.11
C ASN A 202 -26.12 -24.85 -42.59
N GLU A 203 -25.75 -25.78 -43.45
CA GLU A 203 -25.70 -25.59 -44.90
C GLU A 203 -26.85 -26.31 -45.58
N SER A 204 -27.50 -25.68 -46.57
CA SER A 204 -28.62 -26.31 -47.27
C SER A 204 -28.59 -26.08 -48.78
N THR A 205 -28.90 -27.12 -49.54
CA THR A 205 -29.04 -27.06 -51.01
C THR A 205 -30.33 -27.76 -51.42
N ALA A 206 -31.09 -27.15 -52.32
CA ALA A 206 -32.36 -27.65 -52.84
C ALA A 206 -32.24 -27.99 -54.34
N GLY A 207 -33.09 -28.89 -54.82
CA GLY A 207 -33.06 -29.37 -56.21
C GLY A 207 -31.91 -30.33 -56.49
N VAL A 208 -31.44 -31.03 -55.45
CA VAL A 208 -30.31 -31.96 -55.53
C VAL A 208 -30.78 -33.26 -56.16
N VAL A 209 -30.05 -33.74 -57.16
CA VAL A 209 -30.30 -35.03 -57.84
C VAL A 209 -29.13 -36.00 -57.67
N ASP A 210 -29.32 -37.25 -58.07
CA ASP A 210 -28.30 -38.30 -57.94
C ASP A 210 -26.94 -37.90 -58.55
N GLY A 211 -25.87 -38.11 -57.78
CA GLY A 211 -24.48 -37.84 -58.18
C GLY A 211 -24.01 -36.40 -57.95
N GLU A 212 -24.87 -35.49 -57.49
CA GLU A 212 -24.47 -34.11 -57.24
C GLU A 212 -23.59 -33.93 -56.00
N SER A 213 -22.78 -32.88 -56.01
CA SER A 213 -21.92 -32.48 -54.89
C SER A 213 -22.46 -31.21 -54.23
N ILE A 214 -22.62 -31.27 -52.91
CA ILE A 214 -23.08 -30.17 -52.06
C ILE A 214 -21.83 -29.50 -51.49
N SER A 215 -21.69 -28.20 -51.71
CA SER A 215 -20.55 -27.43 -51.18
C SER A 215 -20.77 -27.12 -49.71
N LEU A 216 -19.70 -27.11 -48.93
CA LEU A 216 -19.70 -26.76 -47.51
C LEU A 216 -18.58 -25.77 -47.24
N SER A 217 -18.86 -24.75 -46.42
CA SER A 217 -17.82 -24.04 -45.68
C SER A 217 -17.73 -24.69 -44.30
N ILE A 218 -16.54 -25.09 -43.86
CA ILE A 218 -16.34 -25.58 -42.49
C ILE A 218 -15.16 -24.85 -41.92
N GLY A 219 -15.46 -23.92 -41.05
CA GLY A 219 -14.56 -23.16 -40.23
C GLY A 219 -14.07 -23.88 -38.98
N GLY A 220 -13.21 -23.17 -38.28
CA GLY A 220 -12.57 -23.61 -37.05
C GLY A 220 -11.38 -24.57 -37.23
N ASN A 221 -10.75 -24.94 -36.11
CA ASN A 221 -9.53 -25.77 -36.08
C ASN A 221 -9.73 -27.12 -35.39
N VAL A 222 -10.94 -27.44 -34.95
CA VAL A 222 -11.32 -28.73 -34.38
C VAL A 222 -12.42 -29.35 -35.22
N THR A 223 -12.44 -30.68 -35.31
CA THR A 223 -13.50 -31.43 -36.00
C THR A 223 -14.88 -30.93 -35.56
N PRO A 224 -15.77 -30.57 -36.51
CA PRO A 224 -17.09 -30.05 -36.18
C PRO A 224 -17.93 -31.10 -35.46
N SER A 225 -18.77 -30.62 -34.54
CA SER A 225 -19.78 -31.42 -33.85
C SER A 225 -21.14 -31.28 -34.55
N GLY A 226 -22.20 -31.84 -33.98
CA GLY A 226 -23.53 -31.65 -34.53
C GLY A 226 -24.64 -32.14 -33.60
N PRO A 227 -25.90 -32.09 -34.06
CA PRO A 227 -27.06 -32.25 -33.19
C PRO A 227 -27.37 -33.71 -32.85
N SER A 228 -26.56 -34.67 -33.33
CA SER A 228 -26.79 -36.07 -33.00
C SER A 228 -26.56 -36.36 -31.52
N SER A 229 -27.12 -37.46 -31.03
CA SER A 229 -26.89 -37.93 -29.66
C SER A 229 -25.42 -38.29 -29.38
N ASN A 230 -24.59 -38.43 -30.43
CA ASN A 230 -23.16 -38.69 -30.33
C ASN A 230 -22.30 -37.46 -30.67
N ASP A 231 -22.89 -36.25 -30.67
CA ASP A 231 -22.21 -34.98 -30.97
C ASP A 231 -21.62 -34.93 -32.39
N LYS A 232 -22.28 -35.61 -33.36
CA LYS A 232 -21.83 -35.64 -34.76
C LYS A 232 -22.73 -34.80 -35.68
N PRO A 233 -22.17 -34.29 -36.80
CA PRO A 233 -22.95 -33.70 -37.87
C PRO A 233 -24.04 -34.64 -38.41
N ILE A 234 -25.16 -34.05 -38.82
CA ILE A 234 -26.29 -34.78 -39.41
C ILE A 234 -26.50 -34.27 -40.84
N ALA A 235 -26.65 -35.19 -41.79
CA ALA A 235 -27.30 -34.90 -43.06
C ALA A 235 -28.80 -35.17 -42.92
N ARG A 236 -29.61 -34.21 -43.31
CA ARG A 236 -31.06 -34.31 -43.41
C ARG A 236 -31.47 -34.14 -44.86
N VAL A 237 -32.03 -35.18 -45.43
CA VAL A 237 -32.53 -35.21 -46.80
C VAL A 237 -34.04 -35.13 -46.76
N THR A 238 -34.63 -34.24 -47.55
CA THR A 238 -36.08 -34.08 -47.69
C THR A 238 -36.44 -34.17 -49.17
N SER A 239 -37.43 -34.98 -49.55
CA SER A 239 -37.98 -34.96 -50.91
C SER A 239 -38.78 -33.67 -51.10
N ILE A 240 -38.44 -32.86 -52.11
CA ILE A 240 -39.07 -31.55 -52.35
C ILE A 240 -39.65 -31.38 -53.76
N GLY A 241 -39.43 -32.36 -54.65
CA GLY A 241 -40.00 -32.35 -56.01
C GLY A 241 -41.49 -32.73 -56.05
N ASP A 242 -42.22 -32.13 -56.99
CA ASP A 242 -43.43 -32.73 -57.54
C ASP A 242 -42.96 -33.92 -58.38
N ASP A 243 -43.03 -35.12 -57.83
CA ASP A 243 -42.71 -36.34 -58.55
C ASP A 243 -43.80 -36.55 -59.60
N SER A 244 -43.57 -36.01 -60.80
CA SER A 244 -44.41 -36.35 -61.94
C SER A 244 -44.15 -37.82 -62.26
N ASN A 245 -44.98 -38.72 -61.74
CA ASN A 245 -45.00 -40.09 -62.23
C ASN A 245 -45.54 -40.03 -63.66
N THR A 246 -44.62 -39.99 -64.61
CA THR A 246 -44.93 -39.71 -66.01
C THR A 246 -45.55 -40.95 -66.66
N THR A 247 -46.88 -40.99 -66.82
CA THR A 247 -47.46 -41.75 -67.93
C THR A 247 -47.24 -40.96 -69.22
N TYR A 248 -45.98 -40.98 -69.68
CA TYR A 248 -45.59 -40.43 -70.97
C TYR A 248 -45.64 -41.54 -72.03
N TRP A 249 -46.70 -41.54 -72.84
CA TRP A 249 -46.83 -42.44 -73.97
C TRP A 249 -46.61 -41.69 -75.29
N GLU A 250 -45.47 -41.91 -75.95
CA GLU A 250 -45.19 -41.45 -77.32
C GLU A 250 -45.83 -42.38 -78.36
N GLY A 251 -47.17 -42.46 -78.37
CA GLY A 251 -47.92 -43.12 -79.44
C GLY A 251 -48.61 -42.13 -80.37
N PRO A 252 -48.92 -42.49 -81.63
CA PRO A 252 -49.73 -41.64 -82.49
C PRO A 252 -51.13 -41.42 -81.87
N LYS A 253 -51.62 -40.17 -81.85
CA LYS A 253 -53.00 -39.87 -81.43
C LYS A 253 -53.96 -40.59 -82.37
N THR A 254 -54.79 -41.49 -81.84
CA THR A 254 -55.80 -42.23 -82.62
C THR A 254 -57.22 -41.71 -82.41
N GLY A 255 -57.45 -40.90 -81.37
CA GLY A 255 -58.75 -40.31 -81.04
C GLY A 255 -58.71 -39.35 -79.84
N ASP A 256 -59.88 -38.92 -79.37
CA ASP A 256 -60.09 -38.19 -78.11
C ASP A 256 -61.01 -39.02 -77.19
N GLY A 257 -60.60 -39.23 -75.94
CA GLY A 257 -61.35 -39.95 -74.90
C GLY A 257 -62.01 -38.96 -73.93
N ARG A 258 -63.25 -39.22 -73.49
CA ARG A 258 -64.02 -38.31 -72.63
C ARG A 258 -63.85 -38.67 -71.15
N ILE A 259 -63.30 -37.75 -70.36
CA ILE A 259 -63.22 -37.87 -68.89
C ILE A 259 -64.55 -37.47 -68.24
N ALA A 260 -65.21 -36.44 -68.76
CA ALA A 260 -66.50 -35.97 -68.26
C ALA A 260 -67.38 -35.50 -69.43
N TYR A 261 -68.68 -35.79 -69.38
CA TYR A 261 -69.62 -35.43 -70.46
C TYR A 261 -71.06 -35.23 -69.97
N VAL A 262 -71.78 -34.27 -70.58
CA VAL A 262 -73.24 -34.12 -70.43
C VAL A 262 -73.94 -34.50 -71.73
N SER A 263 -74.73 -35.58 -71.72
CA SER A 263 -75.50 -35.96 -72.92
C SER A 263 -76.71 -35.06 -73.14
N SER A 264 -77.22 -35.02 -74.38
CA SER A 264 -78.48 -34.37 -74.70
C SER A 264 -79.61 -34.83 -73.77
N GLY A 265 -80.19 -33.90 -72.99
CA GLY A 265 -81.13 -34.22 -71.91
C GLY A 265 -80.54 -34.18 -70.49
N SER A 266 -79.41 -33.49 -70.31
CA SER A 266 -78.77 -33.19 -69.03
C SER A 266 -78.43 -34.42 -68.16
N THR A 267 -78.06 -35.54 -68.78
CA THR A 267 -77.52 -36.70 -68.05
C THR A 267 -76.01 -36.55 -67.91
N TYR A 268 -75.53 -36.66 -66.67
CA TYR A 268 -74.13 -36.47 -66.30
C TYR A 268 -73.35 -37.79 -66.34
N TYR A 269 -72.17 -37.77 -66.94
CA TYR A 269 -71.25 -38.89 -67.00
C TYR A 269 -69.87 -38.45 -66.51
N GLY A 270 -69.39 -39.11 -65.46
CA GLY A 270 -68.01 -39.00 -64.98
C GLY A 270 -67.08 -40.01 -65.63
N GLY A 271 -65.82 -39.99 -65.19
CA GLY A 271 -64.77 -40.90 -65.65
C GLY A 271 -63.63 -40.98 -64.63
N GLU A 272 -62.77 -41.97 -64.81
CA GLU A 272 -61.64 -42.25 -63.91
C GLU A 272 -60.31 -42.13 -64.64
N VAL A 273 -59.29 -41.62 -63.95
CA VAL A 273 -57.91 -41.63 -64.41
C VAL A 273 -57.04 -42.25 -63.34
N SER A 274 -56.41 -43.39 -63.63
CA SER A 274 -55.56 -44.11 -62.69
C SER A 274 -54.09 -44.05 -63.05
N PHE A 275 -53.28 -44.07 -62.02
CA PHE A 275 -51.83 -44.07 -62.09
C PHE A 275 -51.29 -45.17 -61.19
N ASP A 276 -50.31 -45.93 -61.66
CA ASP A 276 -49.53 -46.82 -60.79
C ASP A 276 -48.64 -45.94 -59.92
N ALA A 277 -49.05 -45.64 -58.69
CA ALA A 277 -48.35 -44.72 -57.79
C ALA A 277 -46.87 -45.07 -57.59
N GLY A 278 -46.54 -46.36 -57.54
CA GLY A 278 -45.17 -46.89 -57.56
C GLY A 278 -44.35 -46.52 -56.32
N TYR A 279 -43.87 -45.28 -56.28
CA TYR A 279 -43.00 -44.69 -55.26
C TYR A 279 -43.59 -43.41 -54.64
N VAL A 280 -44.71 -42.90 -55.17
CA VAL A 280 -45.46 -41.76 -54.60
C VAL A 280 -46.50 -42.29 -53.61
N ASP A 281 -46.47 -41.80 -52.39
CA ASP A 281 -47.39 -42.16 -51.30
C ASP A 281 -48.04 -40.92 -50.65
N THR A 282 -47.72 -39.73 -51.16
CA THR A 282 -48.54 -38.52 -50.99
C THR A 282 -48.81 -37.89 -52.34
N VAL A 283 -50.06 -37.54 -52.62
CA VAL A 283 -50.46 -36.90 -53.89
C VAL A 283 -51.00 -35.51 -53.60
N THR A 284 -50.50 -34.52 -54.34
CA THR A 284 -50.79 -33.08 -54.19
C THR A 284 -51.53 -32.52 -55.42
N GLY A 285 -51.57 -33.27 -56.53
CA GLY A 285 -52.22 -32.80 -57.73
C GLY A 285 -52.30 -33.82 -58.86
N ILE A 286 -53.01 -33.43 -59.92
CA ILE A 286 -53.00 -34.10 -61.22
C ILE A 286 -52.94 -33.07 -62.34
N SER A 287 -52.19 -33.38 -63.41
CA SER A 287 -52.15 -32.62 -64.65
C SER A 287 -52.50 -33.50 -65.85
N PHE A 288 -53.28 -32.98 -66.79
CA PHE A 288 -53.64 -33.68 -68.04
C PHE A 288 -54.05 -32.69 -69.15
N PRO A 289 -53.86 -33.02 -70.44
CA PRO A 289 -54.19 -32.12 -71.55
C PRO A 289 -55.66 -32.24 -71.98
N ALA A 290 -56.44 -31.17 -71.85
CA ALA A 290 -57.80 -31.12 -72.41
C ALA A 290 -57.78 -30.79 -73.91
N THR A 291 -58.51 -31.54 -74.72
CA THR A 291 -58.66 -31.34 -76.17
C THR A 291 -59.95 -30.65 -76.58
N THR A 292 -60.84 -30.40 -75.62
CA THR A 292 -62.07 -29.61 -75.77
C THR A 292 -62.07 -28.45 -74.78
N ASP A 293 -62.96 -27.47 -74.97
CA ASP A 293 -63.25 -26.44 -73.98
C ASP A 293 -64.39 -26.90 -73.06
N PRO A 294 -64.10 -27.31 -71.80
CA PRO A 294 -65.08 -27.87 -70.88
C PRO A 294 -65.78 -26.79 -70.03
N SER A 295 -65.81 -25.53 -70.48
CA SER A 295 -66.22 -24.35 -69.69
C SER A 295 -67.61 -24.40 -69.05
N GLY A 296 -68.50 -25.27 -69.54
CA GLY A 296 -69.82 -25.46 -68.95
C GLY A 296 -69.92 -26.60 -67.94
N LEU A 297 -68.87 -27.39 -67.68
CA LEU A 297 -68.87 -28.47 -66.69
C LEU A 297 -68.58 -27.97 -65.26
N VAL A 298 -69.19 -28.64 -64.27
CA VAL A 298 -68.90 -28.55 -62.85
C VAL A 298 -68.61 -29.95 -62.34
N ILE A 299 -67.39 -30.17 -61.86
CA ILE A 299 -66.86 -31.51 -61.55
C ILE A 299 -66.36 -31.53 -60.10
N ASP A 300 -66.78 -32.52 -59.33
CA ASP A 300 -66.12 -32.91 -58.09
C ASP A 300 -65.03 -33.95 -58.42
N VAL A 301 -63.84 -33.79 -57.86
CA VAL A 301 -62.70 -34.68 -58.09
C VAL A 301 -62.36 -35.38 -56.79
N TYR A 302 -62.39 -36.71 -56.83
CA TYR A 302 -62.00 -37.58 -55.72
C TYR A 302 -60.70 -38.31 -56.05
N ILE A 303 -60.00 -38.76 -55.01
CA ILE A 303 -58.83 -39.62 -55.11
C ILE A 303 -59.08 -40.90 -54.29
N ASN A 304 -58.71 -42.05 -54.85
CA ASN A 304 -58.86 -43.35 -54.20
C ASN A 304 -57.70 -44.30 -54.53
N ASN A 305 -57.43 -45.27 -53.65
CA ASN A 305 -56.38 -46.28 -53.84
C ASN A 305 -56.95 -47.60 -54.38
N GLU A 306 -57.44 -47.55 -55.60
CA GLU A 306 -58.03 -48.70 -56.28
C GLU A 306 -57.85 -48.64 -57.79
N ALA A 307 -58.15 -49.76 -58.45
CA ALA A 307 -58.22 -49.79 -59.91
C ALA A 307 -59.55 -49.20 -60.37
N PRO A 308 -59.59 -48.50 -61.52
CA PRO A 308 -60.82 -47.94 -62.09
C PRO A 308 -61.92 -48.98 -62.22
N ASP A 309 -63.10 -48.66 -61.69
CA ASP A 309 -64.25 -49.56 -61.65
C ASP A 309 -65.55 -48.93 -62.21
N GLY A 310 -65.51 -47.63 -62.56
CA GLY A 310 -66.62 -46.86 -63.10
C GLY A 310 -67.61 -46.33 -62.07
N GLN A 311 -67.29 -46.39 -60.78
CA GLN A 311 -68.02 -45.71 -59.69
C GLN A 311 -67.33 -44.39 -59.36
N TYR A 312 -68.12 -43.41 -58.93
CA TYR A 312 -67.61 -42.06 -58.64
C TYR A 312 -68.17 -41.57 -57.31
N GLY A 313 -67.33 -40.94 -56.49
CA GLY A 313 -67.70 -40.42 -55.18
C GLY A 313 -68.06 -41.51 -54.17
N GLU A 314 -67.40 -42.66 -54.24
CA GLU A 314 -67.73 -43.82 -53.41
C GLU A 314 -67.29 -43.71 -51.93
N THR A 315 -67.77 -44.62 -51.10
CA THR A 315 -67.47 -44.63 -49.66
C THR A 315 -66.06 -45.14 -49.41
N GLY A 316 -65.08 -44.24 -49.47
CA GLY A 316 -63.66 -44.57 -49.36
C GLY A 316 -62.78 -43.57 -50.11
N ALA A 317 -63.33 -42.99 -51.18
CA ALA A 317 -62.69 -41.94 -51.96
C ALA A 317 -62.62 -40.60 -51.18
N THR A 318 -61.50 -39.91 -51.31
CA THR A 318 -61.26 -38.60 -50.67
C THR A 318 -61.58 -37.47 -51.64
N LEU A 319 -62.54 -36.61 -51.32
CA LEU A 319 -62.86 -35.42 -52.13
C LEU A 319 -61.70 -34.41 -52.07
N VAL A 320 -60.94 -34.29 -53.17
CA VAL A 320 -59.76 -33.40 -53.26
C VAL A 320 -60.08 -32.06 -53.89
N LYS A 321 -61.12 -31.99 -54.73
CA LYS A 321 -61.58 -30.74 -55.33
C LYS A 321 -63.10 -30.76 -55.51
N SER A 322 -63.80 -29.81 -54.90
CA SER A 322 -65.24 -29.64 -55.15
C SER A 322 -65.53 -28.51 -56.13
N GLY A 323 -66.53 -28.69 -56.99
CA GLY A 323 -67.11 -27.70 -57.87
C GLY A 323 -66.14 -27.15 -58.90
N TRP A 324 -65.18 -27.97 -59.36
CA TRP A 324 -64.17 -27.58 -60.33
C TRP A 324 -64.82 -27.24 -61.68
N LYS A 325 -64.53 -26.04 -62.19
CA LYS A 325 -65.04 -25.53 -63.48
C LYS A 325 -63.88 -25.34 -64.45
N PRO A 326 -63.42 -26.38 -65.15
CA PRO A 326 -62.36 -26.24 -66.13
C PRO A 326 -62.80 -25.35 -67.30
N SER A 327 -61.87 -24.65 -67.95
CA SER A 327 -62.17 -23.86 -69.16
C SER A 327 -60.98 -23.81 -70.12
N GLY A 328 -61.28 -23.64 -71.41
CA GLY A 328 -60.34 -23.64 -72.53
C GLY A 328 -59.71 -25.01 -72.80
N GLU A 329 -59.06 -25.16 -73.96
CA GLU A 329 -58.22 -26.32 -74.28
C GLU A 329 -56.85 -26.25 -73.57
N GLY A 330 -56.02 -27.28 -73.70
CA GLY A 330 -54.63 -27.34 -73.17
C GLY A 330 -54.50 -28.00 -71.79
N MET A 331 -53.29 -27.96 -71.22
CA MET A 331 -53.00 -28.58 -69.92
C MET A 331 -53.90 -28.03 -68.82
N LYS A 332 -54.56 -28.94 -68.10
CA LYS A 332 -55.32 -28.69 -66.89
C LYS A 332 -54.54 -29.24 -65.72
N THR A 333 -54.40 -28.43 -64.68
CA THR A 333 -53.76 -28.82 -63.43
C THR A 333 -54.77 -28.62 -62.31
N ILE A 334 -54.95 -29.66 -61.51
CA ILE A 334 -55.78 -29.66 -60.32
C ILE A 334 -54.85 -29.89 -59.14
N SER A 335 -54.63 -28.84 -58.35
CA SER A 335 -53.84 -28.91 -57.13
C SER A 335 -54.75 -28.94 -55.91
N PHE A 336 -54.35 -29.71 -54.90
CA PHE A 336 -55.07 -29.92 -53.64
C PHE A 336 -54.09 -30.16 -52.48
N SER A 337 -54.61 -30.24 -51.26
CA SER A 337 -53.79 -30.57 -50.08
C SER A 337 -53.32 -32.03 -50.15
N ALA A 338 -52.09 -32.30 -49.72
CA ALA A 338 -51.51 -33.65 -49.78
C ALA A 338 -52.46 -34.73 -49.23
N VAL A 339 -52.63 -35.80 -50.00
CA VAL A 339 -53.41 -36.99 -49.63
C VAL A 339 -52.47 -38.19 -49.57
N ASP A 340 -52.44 -38.86 -48.42
CA ASP A 340 -51.71 -40.12 -48.27
C ASP A 340 -52.33 -41.20 -49.17
N VAL A 341 -51.51 -41.90 -49.94
CA VAL A 341 -51.90 -42.99 -50.82
C VAL A 341 -51.07 -44.25 -50.56
N ASP A 342 -51.66 -45.43 -50.79
CA ASP A 342 -50.95 -46.71 -50.75
C ASP A 342 -50.16 -46.92 -52.06
N PRO A 343 -48.82 -46.82 -52.05
CA PRO A 343 -48.01 -46.93 -53.27
C PRO A 343 -48.03 -48.34 -53.88
N SER A 344 -48.50 -49.35 -53.14
CA SER A 344 -48.66 -50.71 -53.64
C SER A 344 -49.94 -50.92 -54.47
N LYS A 345 -50.79 -49.90 -54.56
CA LYS A 345 -52.04 -49.89 -55.33
C LYS A 345 -52.04 -48.73 -56.32
N PRO A 346 -52.79 -48.86 -57.43
CA PRO A 346 -53.08 -47.72 -58.28
C PRO A 346 -53.77 -46.59 -57.49
N VAL A 347 -53.46 -45.35 -57.86
CA VAL A 347 -54.15 -44.14 -57.42
C VAL A 347 -55.07 -43.69 -58.53
N THR A 348 -56.37 -43.68 -58.25
CA THR A 348 -57.42 -43.32 -59.20
C THR A 348 -58.03 -41.97 -58.83
N PHE A 349 -58.13 -41.11 -59.84
CA PHE A 349 -58.86 -39.86 -59.80
C PHE A 349 -60.22 -40.04 -60.42
N GLU A 350 -61.26 -39.86 -59.63
CA GLU A 350 -62.65 -39.93 -60.07
C GLU A 350 -63.16 -38.52 -60.38
N PHE A 351 -63.65 -38.31 -61.59
CA PHE A 351 -64.22 -37.05 -62.04
C PHE A 351 -65.75 -37.15 -62.05
N ASP A 352 -66.39 -36.75 -60.95
CA ASP A 352 -67.85 -36.79 -60.81
C ASP A 352 -68.48 -35.49 -61.32
N VAL A 353 -69.35 -35.60 -62.33
CA VAL A 353 -69.99 -34.43 -62.94
C VAL A 353 -71.24 -34.04 -62.14
N VAL A 354 -71.13 -32.97 -61.37
CA VAL A 354 -72.18 -32.47 -60.48
C VAL A 354 -73.02 -31.33 -61.09
N GLY A 355 -72.64 -30.85 -62.27
CA GLY A 355 -73.45 -29.91 -63.06
C GLY A 355 -72.85 -29.59 -64.42
N GLY A 356 -73.68 -29.09 -65.34
CA GLY A 356 -73.20 -28.50 -66.58
C GLY A 356 -74.28 -28.21 -67.62
N SER A 357 -73.91 -27.63 -68.76
CA SER A 357 -74.82 -27.38 -69.89
C SER A 357 -74.93 -28.59 -70.82
N ASP A 358 -76.05 -28.66 -71.54
CA ASP A 358 -76.25 -29.71 -72.55
C ASP A 358 -75.10 -29.68 -73.57
N THR A 359 -74.48 -30.85 -73.80
CA THR A 359 -73.40 -31.12 -74.78
C THR A 359 -71.97 -30.73 -74.41
N ASP A 360 -71.69 -30.27 -73.18
CA ASP A 360 -70.31 -30.01 -72.74
C ASP A 360 -69.52 -31.30 -72.48
N GLU A 361 -68.23 -31.30 -72.81
CA GLU A 361 -67.33 -32.43 -72.62
C GLU A 361 -65.91 -31.99 -72.21
N LEU A 362 -65.30 -32.76 -71.30
CA LEU A 362 -63.87 -32.73 -71.00
C LEU A 362 -63.24 -33.95 -71.67
N ALA A 363 -62.58 -33.73 -72.79
CA ALA A 363 -61.87 -34.77 -73.51
C ALA A 363 -60.35 -34.64 -73.37
N VAL A 364 -59.65 -35.77 -73.44
CA VAL A 364 -58.19 -35.89 -73.39
C VAL A 364 -57.72 -36.75 -74.59
N PRO A 365 -56.49 -36.56 -75.08
CA PRO A 365 -55.96 -37.34 -76.19
C PRO A 365 -55.73 -38.81 -75.76
N GLU A 366 -56.17 -39.76 -76.59
CA GLU A 366 -56.05 -41.22 -76.36
C GLU A 366 -55.19 -41.94 -77.42
N ASN A 367 -54.70 -43.14 -77.08
CA ASN A 367 -53.99 -44.07 -77.98
C ASN A 367 -54.70 -45.44 -78.06
N SER A 368 -54.70 -46.10 -79.23
CA SER A 368 -55.32 -47.42 -79.46
C SER A 368 -54.30 -48.54 -79.71
N SER A 369 -53.75 -49.11 -78.64
CA SER A 369 -53.37 -50.53 -78.50
C SER A 369 -52.92 -50.77 -77.04
N GLU A 370 -53.83 -51.30 -76.20
CA GLU A 370 -53.77 -51.46 -74.73
C GLU A 370 -52.49 -52.10 -74.16
N THR A 371 -52.00 -51.61 -73.00
CA THR A 371 -52.26 -52.21 -71.67
C THR A 371 -51.77 -51.27 -70.54
N GLY A 372 -52.69 -50.87 -69.65
CA GLY A 372 -52.50 -50.00 -68.49
C GLY A 372 -53.83 -49.32 -68.13
N GLY A 373 -54.54 -49.85 -67.14
CA GLY A 373 -56.00 -49.71 -67.01
C GLY A 373 -56.50 -48.37 -66.48
N SER A 374 -57.44 -47.75 -67.20
CA SER A 374 -58.52 -46.93 -66.62
C SER A 374 -59.70 -46.82 -67.59
N ALA A 375 -60.92 -46.81 -67.04
CA ALA A 375 -62.15 -46.82 -67.80
C ALA A 375 -62.57 -45.41 -68.24
N PHE A 376 -62.73 -45.24 -69.56
CA PHE A 376 -63.51 -44.16 -70.15
C PHE A 376 -64.83 -44.73 -70.67
N TYR A 377 -65.90 -43.94 -70.66
CA TYR A 377 -67.21 -44.37 -71.18
C TYR A 377 -67.08 -44.91 -72.62
N GLY A 378 -67.07 -46.24 -72.78
CA GLY A 378 -66.95 -46.93 -74.06
C GLY A 378 -65.64 -47.68 -74.38
N GLY A 379 -64.67 -47.81 -73.46
CA GLY A 379 -63.52 -48.72 -73.61
C GLY A 379 -62.24 -48.31 -72.87
N GLU A 380 -61.33 -49.28 -72.63
CA GLU A 380 -60.04 -49.11 -71.93
C GLU A 380 -59.00 -48.41 -72.83
N LYS A 381 -58.71 -47.12 -72.61
CA LYS A 381 -57.62 -46.43 -73.34
C LYS A 381 -56.92 -45.41 -72.46
N PRO A 382 -55.58 -45.44 -72.32
CA PRO A 382 -54.86 -44.54 -71.42
C PRO A 382 -54.81 -43.10 -71.96
N PRO A 383 -54.94 -42.06 -71.10
CA PRO A 383 -54.73 -40.67 -71.50
C PRO A 383 -53.24 -40.42 -71.78
N ARG A 384 -52.96 -39.66 -72.85
CA ARG A 384 -51.60 -39.25 -73.21
C ARG A 384 -51.20 -37.98 -72.46
N GLU A 385 -49.97 -37.94 -71.93
CA GLU A 385 -49.37 -36.77 -71.25
C GLU A 385 -50.10 -36.36 -69.94
N ALA A 386 -50.59 -37.34 -69.17
CA ALA A 386 -51.13 -37.11 -67.82
C ALA A 386 -50.08 -37.43 -66.73
N TYR A 387 -50.09 -36.65 -65.65
CA TYR A 387 -49.12 -36.69 -64.55
C TYR A 387 -49.84 -36.55 -63.21
N ILE A 388 -49.41 -37.29 -62.19
CA ILE A 388 -49.71 -36.97 -60.79
C ILE A 388 -48.61 -36.10 -60.23
N HIS A 389 -48.93 -35.28 -59.23
CA HIS A 389 -47.98 -34.50 -58.46
C HIS A 389 -47.98 -35.06 -57.04
N GLY A 390 -46.81 -35.23 -56.42
CA GLY A 390 -46.69 -35.86 -55.12
C GLY A 390 -45.25 -35.95 -54.61
N HIS A 391 -45.09 -36.48 -53.40
CA HIS A 391 -43.79 -36.73 -52.77
C HIS A 391 -43.68 -38.19 -52.30
N ALA A 392 -42.45 -38.72 -52.25
CA ALA A 392 -42.15 -40.02 -51.63
C ALA A 392 -42.04 -39.92 -50.09
N LEU A 393 -42.89 -40.60 -49.32
CA LEU A 393 -42.77 -40.79 -47.87
C LEU A 393 -41.54 -41.67 -47.65
N LYS A 394 -41.28 -42.65 -48.51
CA LYS A 394 -40.13 -43.56 -48.39
C LYS A 394 -39.21 -43.45 -49.60
N PHE A 395 -37.96 -43.14 -49.32
CA PHE A 395 -36.87 -43.12 -50.29
C PHE A 395 -35.60 -43.62 -49.61
N ASP A 396 -34.66 -44.11 -50.39
CA ASP A 396 -33.31 -44.36 -49.88
C ASP A 396 -32.40 -43.23 -50.35
N ALA A 397 -31.53 -42.75 -49.47
CA ALA A 397 -30.56 -41.73 -49.81
C ALA A 397 -29.21 -42.08 -49.20
N SER A 398 -28.16 -41.47 -49.74
CA SER A 398 -26.83 -41.60 -49.20
C SER A 398 -26.05 -40.32 -49.37
N VAL A 399 -25.30 -39.98 -48.33
CA VAL A 399 -24.37 -38.85 -48.33
C VAL A 399 -22.98 -39.41 -48.08
N THR A 400 -22.05 -39.11 -48.98
CA THR A 400 -20.65 -39.53 -48.86
C THR A 400 -19.79 -38.34 -48.47
N GLY A 401 -19.23 -38.42 -47.26
CA GLY A 401 -18.22 -37.49 -46.76
C GLY A 401 -16.80 -38.05 -46.91
N PRO A 402 -15.79 -37.36 -46.34
CA PRO A 402 -14.38 -37.75 -46.46
C PRO A 402 -14.07 -39.13 -45.86
N ASN A 403 -14.84 -39.57 -44.87
CA ASN A 403 -14.60 -40.80 -44.11
C ASN A 403 -15.58 -41.93 -44.44
N GLY A 404 -16.36 -41.80 -45.52
CA GLY A 404 -17.25 -42.85 -46.02
C GLY A 404 -18.66 -42.39 -46.33
N THR A 405 -19.48 -43.37 -46.73
CA THR A 405 -20.87 -43.19 -47.13
C THR A 405 -21.81 -43.51 -45.98
N THR A 406 -22.70 -42.57 -45.68
CA THR A 406 -23.84 -42.79 -44.78
C THR A 406 -25.07 -43.07 -45.62
N THR A 407 -25.60 -44.28 -45.55
CA THR A 407 -26.88 -44.67 -46.14
C THR A 407 -28.01 -44.40 -45.15
N MET A 408 -29.11 -43.84 -45.62
CA MET A 408 -30.29 -43.48 -44.84
C MET A 408 -31.55 -43.90 -45.59
N THR A 409 -32.54 -44.39 -44.85
CA THR A 409 -33.85 -44.73 -45.39
C THR A 409 -34.85 -43.73 -44.81
N GLY A 410 -35.50 -42.97 -45.68
CA GLY A 410 -36.50 -41.97 -45.33
C GLY A 410 -37.85 -42.58 -45.01
N SER A 411 -38.59 -41.90 -44.13
CA SER A 411 -40.00 -42.15 -43.86
C SER A 411 -40.70 -40.83 -43.58
N GLY A 412 -41.87 -40.58 -44.20
CA GLY A 412 -42.55 -39.28 -44.11
C GLY A 412 -41.85 -38.16 -44.88
N GLY A 413 -41.14 -38.49 -45.97
CA GLY A 413 -40.51 -37.50 -46.85
C GLY A 413 -39.19 -36.95 -46.32
N VAL A 414 -38.69 -37.51 -45.21
CA VAL A 414 -37.42 -37.09 -44.60
C VAL A 414 -36.57 -38.31 -44.25
N ALA A 415 -35.27 -38.23 -44.53
CA ALA A 415 -34.24 -39.15 -44.06
C ALA A 415 -33.16 -38.38 -43.30
N THR A 416 -32.62 -38.96 -42.23
CA THR A 416 -31.51 -38.37 -41.47
C THR A 416 -30.42 -39.41 -41.20
N GLY A 417 -29.16 -38.96 -41.19
CA GLY A 417 -28.04 -39.82 -40.86
C GLY A 417 -26.83 -39.03 -40.35
N GLU A 418 -26.04 -39.63 -39.47
CA GLU A 418 -24.77 -39.06 -39.03
C GLU A 418 -23.77 -39.08 -40.16
N VAL A 419 -23.14 -37.94 -40.46
CA VAL A 419 -22.08 -37.83 -41.47
C VAL A 419 -20.81 -37.37 -40.78
N ALA A 420 -19.69 -38.04 -41.07
CA ALA A 420 -18.40 -37.65 -40.52
C ALA A 420 -17.81 -36.52 -41.38
N LEU A 421 -17.69 -35.33 -40.80
CA LEU A 421 -17.02 -34.16 -41.40
C LEU A 421 -15.67 -33.91 -40.71
N THR A 422 -14.78 -33.22 -41.40
CA THR A 422 -13.52 -32.68 -40.87
C THR A 422 -13.40 -31.21 -41.27
N THR A 423 -12.51 -30.45 -40.63
CA THR A 423 -12.23 -29.04 -40.98
C THR A 423 -11.70 -28.84 -42.41
N SER A 424 -11.32 -29.93 -43.09
CA SER A 424 -10.88 -29.89 -44.50
C SER A 424 -11.98 -30.31 -45.49
N THR A 425 -13.20 -30.56 -45.01
CA THR A 425 -14.31 -31.00 -45.88
C THR A 425 -14.95 -29.78 -46.53
N SER A 426 -14.79 -29.65 -47.85
CA SER A 426 -15.40 -28.56 -48.62
C SER A 426 -16.64 -28.97 -49.40
N SER A 427 -16.94 -30.28 -49.45
CA SER A 427 -18.14 -30.80 -50.09
C SER A 427 -18.47 -32.22 -49.61
N VAL A 428 -19.73 -32.61 -49.81
CA VAL A 428 -20.22 -33.99 -49.69
C VAL A 428 -20.95 -34.38 -50.97
N SER A 429 -20.94 -35.65 -51.35
CA SER A 429 -21.69 -36.12 -52.53
C SER A 429 -22.99 -36.79 -52.12
N PHE A 430 -24.07 -36.46 -52.82
CA PHE A 430 -25.38 -37.06 -52.67
C PHE A 430 -25.59 -38.18 -53.69
N SER A 431 -26.19 -39.28 -53.25
CA SER A 431 -26.62 -40.36 -54.15
C SER A 431 -27.93 -41.00 -53.70
N THR A 432 -28.76 -41.37 -54.66
CA THR A 432 -30.07 -42.00 -54.45
C THR A 432 -30.32 -43.05 -55.54
N PRO A 433 -30.89 -44.22 -55.23
CA PRO A 433 -31.37 -45.14 -56.25
C PRO A 433 -32.62 -44.63 -56.98
N ASP A 434 -33.30 -43.61 -56.43
CA ASP A 434 -34.55 -43.08 -56.93
C ASP A 434 -34.30 -41.99 -57.99
N THR A 435 -34.75 -42.22 -59.23
CA THR A 435 -34.54 -41.30 -60.36
C THR A 435 -35.75 -40.40 -60.58
N GLY A 436 -35.52 -39.11 -60.88
CA GLY A 436 -36.57 -38.16 -61.23
C GLY A 436 -37.24 -37.44 -60.05
N VAL A 437 -36.65 -37.57 -58.85
CA VAL A 437 -37.05 -36.89 -57.61
C VAL A 437 -36.02 -35.80 -57.29
N ASP A 438 -36.50 -34.60 -56.94
CA ASP A 438 -35.65 -33.52 -56.44
C ASP A 438 -35.58 -33.56 -54.91
N TYR A 439 -34.38 -33.42 -54.35
CA TYR A 439 -34.16 -33.42 -52.91
C TYR A 439 -33.62 -32.09 -52.39
N GLN A 440 -33.93 -31.80 -51.13
CA GLN A 440 -33.23 -30.83 -50.32
C GLN A 440 -32.30 -31.58 -49.38
N VAL A 441 -31.02 -31.22 -49.40
CA VAL A 441 -30.03 -31.75 -48.46
C VAL A 441 -29.59 -30.62 -47.54
N GLU A 442 -29.77 -30.83 -46.24
CA GLU A 442 -29.36 -29.93 -45.16
C GLU A 442 -28.26 -30.63 -44.34
N MET A 443 -27.09 -30.01 -44.24
CA MET A 443 -25.99 -30.42 -43.37
C MET A 443 -26.05 -29.61 -42.09
N LEU A 444 -26.33 -30.28 -40.98
CA LEU A 444 -26.43 -29.70 -39.66
C LEU A 444 -25.14 -29.97 -38.88
N PHE A 445 -24.33 -28.95 -38.67
CA PHE A 445 -23.08 -29.06 -37.93
C PHE A 445 -22.78 -27.81 -37.09
N GLN A 446 -21.94 -28.02 -36.09
CA GLN A 446 -21.45 -26.97 -35.22
C GLN A 446 -19.93 -26.91 -35.35
N GLU A 447 -19.43 -25.80 -35.83
CA GLU A 447 -18.00 -25.53 -35.93
C GLU A 447 -17.38 -25.39 -34.55
N ARG A 448 -16.07 -25.69 -34.46
CA ARG A 448 -15.35 -25.69 -33.19
C ARG A 448 -13.99 -25.05 -33.35
N GLN A 449 -13.74 -24.06 -32.49
CA GLN A 449 -12.48 -23.34 -32.45
C GLN A 449 -11.85 -23.41 -31.06
N THR A 450 -10.66 -23.98 -30.97
CA THR A 450 -9.86 -24.04 -29.75
C THR A 450 -8.71 -23.03 -29.79
N THR A 451 -8.39 -22.41 -28.65
CA THR A 451 -7.27 -21.46 -28.53
C THR A 451 -5.96 -22.06 -29.05
N THR A 452 -5.30 -21.38 -29.99
CA THR A 452 -4.06 -21.87 -30.61
C THR A 452 -3.05 -20.75 -30.75
N ASN A 453 -1.84 -20.98 -30.27
CA ASN A 453 -0.75 -20.00 -30.20
C ASN A 453 -1.11 -18.69 -29.46
N PRO A 454 -1.69 -18.75 -28.25
CA PRO A 454 -2.01 -17.54 -27.50
C PRO A 454 -0.73 -16.77 -27.15
N SER A 455 -0.85 -15.45 -27.12
CA SER A 455 0.24 -14.53 -26.80
C SER A 455 -0.24 -13.41 -25.88
N VAL A 456 0.70 -12.85 -25.13
CA VAL A 456 0.50 -11.69 -24.28
C VAL A 456 1.64 -10.73 -24.56
N THR A 457 1.32 -9.48 -24.87
CA THR A 457 2.29 -8.39 -25.04
C THR A 457 2.15 -7.42 -23.89
N ILE A 458 3.23 -7.17 -23.16
CA ILE A 458 3.27 -6.25 -22.01
C ILE A 458 4.27 -5.15 -22.35
N ASN A 459 3.81 -3.89 -22.44
CA ASN A 459 4.65 -2.72 -22.77
C ASN A 459 5.55 -2.94 -24.01
N GLY A 460 5.02 -3.60 -25.05
CA GLY A 460 5.75 -3.90 -26.28
C GLY A 460 6.60 -5.17 -26.25
N HIS A 461 6.72 -5.87 -25.12
CA HIS A 461 7.38 -7.17 -25.01
C HIS A 461 6.38 -8.32 -25.15
N THR A 462 6.53 -9.16 -26.17
CA THR A 462 5.62 -10.28 -26.43
C THR A 462 6.17 -11.60 -25.89
N THR A 463 5.29 -12.36 -25.23
CA THR A 463 5.48 -13.77 -24.88
C THR A 463 4.33 -14.61 -25.44
N SER A 464 4.58 -15.88 -25.73
CA SER A 464 3.58 -16.75 -26.35
C SER A 464 3.77 -18.23 -26.02
N TYR A 465 2.68 -18.97 -26.16
CA TYR A 465 2.68 -20.42 -26.21
C TYR A 465 2.65 -20.89 -27.67
N THR A 466 3.29 -22.02 -27.99
CA THR A 466 3.21 -22.65 -29.31
C THR A 466 2.45 -23.96 -29.20
N GLY A 467 1.32 -24.07 -29.90
CA GLY A 467 0.40 -25.21 -29.82
C GLY A 467 -1.04 -24.79 -29.50
N SER A 468 -1.91 -25.79 -29.31
CA SER A 468 -3.31 -25.58 -28.93
C SER A 468 -3.51 -25.88 -27.44
N LEU A 469 -4.38 -25.11 -26.79
CA LEU A 469 -4.78 -25.33 -25.40
C LEU A 469 -6.22 -25.82 -25.34
N SER A 470 -6.44 -26.98 -24.73
CA SER A 470 -7.78 -27.56 -24.55
C SER A 470 -8.64 -26.69 -23.61
N GLU A 471 -9.95 -26.98 -23.56
CA GLU A 471 -10.85 -26.31 -22.61
C GLU A 471 -10.34 -26.42 -21.16
N GLY A 472 -10.08 -25.27 -20.53
CA GLY A 472 -9.58 -25.18 -19.16
C GLY A 472 -8.11 -25.55 -18.97
N GLU A 473 -7.36 -25.82 -20.04
CA GLU A 473 -5.92 -26.09 -19.97
C GLU A 473 -5.15 -24.78 -19.79
N SER A 474 -4.40 -24.66 -18.69
CA SER A 474 -3.59 -23.46 -18.37
C SER A 474 -2.11 -23.69 -18.57
N VAL A 475 -1.42 -22.69 -19.12
CA VAL A 475 0.05 -22.67 -19.25
C VAL A 475 0.62 -21.32 -18.78
N GLN A 476 1.73 -21.37 -18.06
CA GLN A 476 2.50 -20.19 -17.69
C GLN A 476 3.44 -19.79 -18.84
N LEU A 477 3.36 -18.55 -19.27
CA LEU A 477 4.22 -17.98 -20.29
C LEU A 477 5.50 -17.39 -19.65
N PRO A 478 6.66 -17.51 -20.30
CA PRO A 478 7.88 -16.87 -19.81
C PRO A 478 7.72 -15.36 -19.83
N ALA A 479 7.93 -14.70 -18.70
CA ALA A 479 7.86 -13.26 -18.54
C ALA A 479 9.05 -12.73 -17.73
N ASN A 480 9.35 -11.44 -17.85
CA ASN A 480 10.43 -10.79 -17.10
C ASN A 480 9.88 -9.57 -16.36
N ASP A 481 10.20 -9.44 -15.07
CA ASP A 481 9.79 -8.32 -14.22
C ASP A 481 10.14 -6.96 -14.83
N SER A 482 11.23 -6.88 -15.61
CA SER A 482 11.68 -5.66 -16.30
C SER A 482 10.75 -5.18 -17.43
N TRP A 483 9.71 -5.93 -17.77
CA TRP A 483 8.70 -5.50 -18.75
C TRP A 483 7.70 -4.52 -18.12
N LEU A 484 7.62 -4.46 -16.79
CA LEU A 484 6.75 -3.55 -16.08
C LEU A 484 7.45 -2.22 -15.81
N THR A 485 6.68 -1.14 -15.89
CA THR A 485 7.16 0.24 -15.72
C THR A 485 6.31 1.00 -14.71
N THR A 486 6.91 1.98 -14.04
CA THR A 486 6.15 2.97 -13.26
C THR A 486 5.20 3.73 -14.18
N GLY A 487 3.98 3.98 -13.71
CA GLY A 487 2.92 4.55 -14.53
C GLY A 487 2.08 3.49 -15.23
N GLU A 488 1.52 3.83 -16.39
CA GLU A 488 0.61 2.98 -17.15
C GLU A 488 1.36 1.80 -17.80
N ASN A 489 0.82 0.60 -17.62
CA ASN A 489 1.28 -0.64 -18.23
C ASN A 489 0.17 -1.13 -19.16
N ASN A 490 0.51 -1.31 -20.44
CA ASN A 490 -0.42 -1.74 -21.48
C ASN A 490 -0.19 -3.23 -21.78
N ILE A 491 -1.26 -4.01 -21.69
CA ILE A 491 -1.27 -5.43 -21.99
C ILE A 491 -2.18 -5.66 -23.20
N THR A 492 -1.67 -6.31 -24.24
CA THR A 492 -2.48 -6.77 -25.38
C THR A 492 -2.48 -8.29 -25.43
N VAL A 493 -3.67 -8.87 -25.53
CA VAL A 493 -3.87 -10.32 -25.64
C VAL A 493 -4.00 -10.72 -27.11
N GLY A 494 -3.29 -11.77 -27.51
CA GLY A 494 -3.41 -12.40 -28.82
C GLY A 494 -3.95 -13.82 -28.69
N THR A 495 -4.88 -14.20 -29.56
CA THR A 495 -5.43 -15.57 -29.61
C THR A 495 -4.76 -16.44 -30.66
N GLY A 496 -3.77 -15.89 -31.38
CA GLY A 496 -2.91 -16.57 -32.35
C GLY A 496 -3.55 -16.83 -33.71
N LEU A 497 -4.83 -16.50 -33.87
CA LEU A 497 -5.57 -16.59 -35.13
C LEU A 497 -6.41 -15.32 -35.32
N PRO A 498 -6.27 -14.62 -36.46
CA PRO A 498 -7.12 -13.47 -36.74
C PRO A 498 -8.58 -13.94 -36.84
N PRO A 499 -9.55 -13.13 -36.38
CA PRO A 499 -10.95 -13.46 -36.57
C PRO A 499 -11.26 -13.53 -38.08
N ASN A 500 -11.68 -14.71 -38.54
CA ASN A 500 -12.34 -14.88 -39.82
C ASN A 500 -13.86 -14.66 -39.62
N ALA A 501 -14.57 -14.21 -40.65
CA ALA A 501 -16.01 -13.99 -40.54
C ALA A 501 -16.81 -15.30 -40.44
N ASP A 502 -16.21 -16.41 -40.85
CA ASP A 502 -16.83 -17.73 -40.95
C ASP A 502 -16.55 -18.62 -39.73
N ASP A 503 -15.42 -18.41 -39.04
CA ASP A 503 -14.99 -19.28 -37.94
C ASP A 503 -15.51 -18.78 -36.57
N PRO A 504 -15.78 -19.67 -35.59
CA PRO A 504 -16.10 -19.24 -34.24
C PRO A 504 -14.93 -18.43 -33.67
N SER A 505 -15.16 -17.18 -33.26
CA SER A 505 -14.09 -16.30 -32.77
C SER A 505 -13.32 -16.94 -31.60
N PRO A 506 -12.00 -17.16 -31.75
CA PRO A 506 -11.17 -17.75 -30.69
C PRO A 506 -11.11 -16.80 -29.48
N VAL A 507 -11.09 -17.38 -28.28
CA VAL A 507 -10.91 -16.64 -27.02
C VAL A 507 -9.84 -17.31 -26.16
N VAL A 508 -9.28 -16.57 -25.21
CA VAL A 508 -8.33 -17.07 -24.20
C VAL A 508 -8.56 -16.36 -22.88
N ASP A 509 -8.41 -17.06 -21.77
CA ASP A 509 -8.35 -16.42 -20.45
C ASP A 509 -6.92 -16.03 -20.15
N VAL A 510 -6.71 -14.83 -19.59
CA VAL A 510 -5.39 -14.34 -19.21
C VAL A 510 -5.41 -13.96 -17.74
N SER A 511 -4.37 -14.35 -17.00
CA SER A 511 -4.13 -13.95 -15.61
C SER A 511 -2.67 -13.54 -15.46
N ILE A 512 -2.46 -12.30 -15.07
CA ILE A 512 -1.15 -11.69 -14.83
C ILE A 512 -1.08 -11.32 -13.35
N SER A 513 0.01 -11.71 -12.69
CA SER A 513 0.24 -11.37 -11.29
C SER A 513 1.71 -11.01 -11.07
N HIS A 514 1.97 -10.07 -10.17
CA HIS A 514 3.32 -9.74 -9.74
C HIS A 514 3.30 -9.08 -8.36
N THR A 515 4.42 -9.14 -7.65
CA THR A 515 4.63 -8.30 -6.45
C THR A 515 5.09 -6.91 -6.88
N ALA A 516 4.56 -5.87 -6.26
CA ALA A 516 5.03 -4.50 -6.40
C ALA A 516 5.35 -3.92 -5.02
N GLN A 517 6.46 -3.19 -4.92
CA GLN A 517 6.83 -2.36 -3.79
C GLN A 517 6.87 -0.89 -4.21
N ASP A 518 6.43 -0.04 -3.30
CA ASP A 518 6.28 1.40 -3.47
C ASP A 518 6.81 2.08 -2.20
N ASP A 519 7.96 2.74 -2.33
CA ASP A 519 8.65 3.41 -1.24
C ASP A 519 8.24 4.89 -1.25
N GLN A 520 7.48 5.28 -0.24
CA GLN A 520 6.91 6.61 -0.11
C GLN A 520 7.66 7.39 0.96
N SER A 521 8.20 8.53 0.55
CA SER A 521 8.66 9.57 1.46
C SER A 521 7.45 10.21 2.15
N VAL A 522 7.38 10.11 3.48
CA VAL A 522 6.25 10.65 4.26
C VAL A 522 6.71 11.59 5.37
N ASN A 523 5.87 12.58 5.63
CA ASN A 523 6.00 13.44 6.79
C ASN A 523 5.67 12.67 8.06
N PHE A 524 6.48 12.90 9.08
CA PHE A 524 6.27 12.37 10.42
C PHE A 524 6.54 13.47 11.45
N SER A 525 6.05 13.27 12.67
CA SER A 525 6.36 14.13 13.81
C SER A 525 7.25 13.34 14.76
N GLY A 526 8.55 13.64 14.72
CA GLY A 526 9.57 13.00 15.56
C GLY A 526 9.91 13.83 16.79
N GLY A 527 10.08 13.16 17.92
CA GLY A 527 10.61 13.73 19.16
C GLY A 527 11.42 12.70 19.92
N LYS A 528 12.01 13.08 21.05
CA LYS A 528 12.85 12.19 21.85
C LYS A 528 12.09 10.94 22.29
N TRP A 529 10.85 11.09 22.76
CA TRP A 529 10.10 9.98 23.36
C TRP A 529 8.96 9.42 22.49
N ILE A 530 8.54 10.15 21.46
CA ILE A 530 7.48 9.70 20.56
C ILE A 530 7.81 10.00 19.12
N GLU A 531 7.26 9.19 18.23
CA GLU A 531 7.35 9.39 16.79
C GLU A 531 6.02 9.01 16.16
N SER A 532 5.40 9.93 15.42
CA SER A 532 4.04 9.76 14.90
C SER A 532 3.96 9.92 13.39
N TYR A 533 3.19 9.04 12.76
CA TYR A 533 2.95 8.99 11.33
C TYR A 533 1.47 9.17 11.02
N ASN A 534 1.17 9.85 9.92
CA ASN A 534 -0.18 9.94 9.35
C ASN A 534 -0.10 10.19 7.84
N PHE A 535 -0.29 9.15 7.05
CA PHE A 535 -0.16 9.19 5.59
C PHE A 535 -1.24 8.34 4.91
N SER A 536 -1.41 8.52 3.61
CA SER A 536 -2.38 7.79 2.80
C SER A 536 -1.73 7.23 1.53
N ARG A 537 -2.16 6.05 1.11
CA ARG A 537 -1.79 5.44 -0.18
C ARG A 537 -3.03 5.07 -0.98
N ALA A 538 -3.09 5.51 -2.23
CA ALA A 538 -4.12 5.11 -3.18
C ALA A 538 -3.69 3.85 -3.93
N TYR A 539 -4.63 2.93 -4.14
CA TYR A 539 -4.42 1.70 -4.91
C TYR A 539 -5.20 1.81 -6.21
N SER A 540 -4.51 1.76 -7.34
CA SER A 540 -5.13 1.78 -8.68
C SER A 540 -5.78 0.44 -9.04
N GLN A 541 -5.25 -0.66 -8.51
CA GLN A 541 -5.67 -2.02 -8.81
C GLN A 541 -5.92 -2.85 -7.56
N ASP A 542 -6.69 -3.92 -7.74
CA ASP A 542 -6.86 -4.94 -6.71
C ASP A 542 -5.49 -5.50 -6.31
N THR A 543 -5.17 -5.33 -5.03
CA THR A 543 -3.89 -5.75 -4.46
C THR A 543 -4.16 -6.70 -3.31
N ASN A 544 -3.63 -7.91 -3.42
CA ASN A 544 -3.77 -8.94 -2.40
C ASN A 544 -2.55 -9.00 -1.48
N GLY A 545 -2.78 -9.35 -0.21
CA GLY A 545 -1.70 -9.48 0.78
C GLY A 545 -0.89 -8.20 0.97
N ALA A 546 -1.53 -7.03 0.88
CA ALA A 546 -0.85 -5.75 1.03
C ALA A 546 -0.23 -5.64 2.43
N THR A 547 1.00 -5.15 2.48
CA THR A 547 1.77 -4.89 3.70
C THR A 547 2.36 -3.50 3.67
N LEU A 548 2.52 -2.92 4.84
CA LEU A 548 3.15 -1.62 5.07
C LEU A 548 4.32 -1.82 6.05
N THR A 549 5.48 -1.25 5.73
CA THR A 549 6.64 -1.21 6.60
C THR A 549 6.97 0.24 6.92
N ILE A 550 7.09 0.56 8.21
CA ILE A 550 7.52 1.85 8.74
C ILE A 550 8.82 1.64 9.51
N SER A 551 9.87 2.36 9.15
CA SER A 551 11.16 2.33 9.84
C SER A 551 11.29 3.55 10.74
N PHE A 552 10.98 3.44 12.03
CA PHE A 552 11.16 4.53 12.98
C PHE A 552 12.63 4.98 13.07
N GLY A 553 12.85 6.25 13.41
CA GLY A 553 14.21 6.82 13.50
C GLY A 553 15.08 6.21 14.61
N SER A 554 14.48 5.55 15.60
CA SER A 554 15.19 4.77 16.63
C SER A 554 14.25 3.73 17.25
N ASN A 555 14.75 2.98 18.23
CA ASN A 555 14.00 1.90 18.86
C ASN A 555 12.67 2.40 19.45
N VAL A 556 11.59 1.67 19.14
CA VAL A 556 10.27 1.90 19.68
C VAL A 556 9.96 0.79 20.66
N ALA A 557 9.73 1.15 21.92
CA ALA A 557 9.43 0.21 22.98
C ALA A 557 7.97 -0.27 22.94
N SER A 558 7.03 0.59 22.50
CA SER A 558 5.62 0.20 22.30
C SER A 558 4.88 1.13 21.35
N LEU A 559 3.74 0.70 20.83
CA LEU A 559 2.83 1.55 20.05
C LEU A 559 1.72 2.10 20.94
N LYS A 560 1.53 3.42 20.92
CA LYS A 560 0.39 4.08 21.57
C LYS A 560 -0.90 3.80 20.82
N ASN A 561 -0.84 3.85 19.50
CA ASN A 561 -1.92 3.51 18.60
C ASN A 561 -1.35 2.99 17.27
N LEU A 562 -2.12 2.14 16.61
CA LEU A 562 -1.93 1.76 15.22
C LEU A 562 -3.32 1.57 14.62
N GLU A 563 -3.71 2.48 13.75
CA GLU A 563 -5.05 2.55 13.20
C GLU A 563 -5.01 2.74 11.69
N THR A 564 -5.95 2.10 11.02
CA THR A 564 -6.15 2.22 9.57
C THR A 564 -7.57 2.68 9.29
N ARG A 565 -7.77 3.28 8.12
CA ARG A 565 -9.09 3.47 7.52
C ARG A 565 -9.00 3.34 6.02
N THR A 566 -10.10 2.93 5.40
CA THR A 566 -10.24 2.89 3.95
C THR A 566 -11.14 4.04 3.51
N ASN A 567 -10.70 4.82 2.53
CA ASN A 567 -11.34 6.02 2.03
C ASN A 567 -11.70 6.99 3.18
N SER A 568 -12.92 7.53 3.15
CA SER A 568 -13.46 8.41 4.19
C SER A 568 -14.12 7.65 5.35
N GLY A 569 -13.84 6.35 5.50
CA GLY A 569 -14.43 5.50 6.54
C GLY A 569 -13.98 5.83 7.96
N SER A 570 -14.53 5.10 8.93
CA SER A 570 -14.11 5.17 10.34
C SER A 570 -12.74 4.55 10.55
N TRP A 571 -12.01 5.05 11.54
CA TRP A 571 -10.77 4.44 12.00
C TRP A 571 -11.02 3.10 12.69
N SER A 572 -10.17 2.12 12.39
CA SER A 572 -10.13 0.82 13.06
C SER A 572 -8.73 0.55 13.58
N THR A 573 -8.63 0.09 14.83
CA THR A 573 -7.36 -0.37 15.41
C THR A 573 -6.90 -1.66 14.75
N VAL A 574 -5.62 -1.75 14.42
CA VAL A 574 -5.01 -2.98 13.88
C VAL A 574 -4.81 -3.98 15.01
N ALA A 575 -5.21 -5.23 14.79
CA ALA A 575 -5.07 -6.27 15.79
C ALA A 575 -3.60 -6.69 15.99
N PRO A 576 -3.19 -7.10 17.20
CA PRO A 576 -1.82 -7.55 17.46
C PRO A 576 -1.30 -8.71 16.59
N GLY A 577 -2.18 -9.50 15.97
CA GLY A 577 -1.78 -10.57 15.02
C GLY A 577 -1.47 -10.06 13.60
N ASP A 578 -1.85 -8.81 13.32
CA ASP A 578 -1.76 -8.17 12.00
C ASP A 578 -0.62 -7.15 11.93
N TYR A 579 0.23 -7.08 12.95
CA TYR A 579 1.48 -6.32 12.87
C TYR A 579 2.62 -6.98 13.66
N THR A 580 3.84 -6.61 13.34
CA THR A 580 5.06 -6.94 14.09
C THR A 580 5.88 -5.68 14.29
N LEU A 581 6.37 -5.48 15.51
CA LEU A 581 7.32 -4.42 15.83
C LEU A 581 8.62 -5.08 16.28
N ASP A 582 9.70 -4.88 15.52
CA ASP A 582 11.04 -5.38 15.80
C ASP A 582 12.01 -4.21 15.90
N GLY A 583 12.38 -3.83 17.13
CA GLY A 583 13.21 -2.65 17.40
C GLY A 583 12.59 -1.36 16.87
N SER A 584 13.09 -0.87 15.75
CA SER A 584 12.60 0.33 15.07
C SER A 584 11.74 0.04 13.83
N THR A 585 11.51 -1.22 13.44
CA THR A 585 10.75 -1.56 12.24
C THR A 585 9.38 -2.10 12.58
N LEU A 586 8.34 -1.42 12.10
CA LEU A 586 6.94 -1.84 12.19
C LEU A 586 6.47 -2.37 10.83
N THR A 587 6.05 -3.63 10.78
CA THR A 587 5.39 -4.23 9.62
C THR A 587 3.92 -4.47 9.92
N VAL A 588 3.03 -4.01 9.06
CA VAL A 588 1.57 -4.05 9.21
C VAL A 588 0.97 -4.80 8.03
N LYS A 589 0.10 -5.78 8.31
CA LYS A 589 -0.70 -6.48 7.30
C LYS A 589 -1.96 -5.68 7.03
N LEU A 590 -2.08 -5.15 5.82
CA LEU A 590 -3.25 -4.41 5.34
C LEU A 590 -4.28 -5.35 4.70
N GLY A 591 -3.87 -6.54 4.26
CA GLY A 591 -4.75 -7.54 3.66
C GLY A 591 -5.07 -7.23 2.19
N SER A 592 -6.25 -7.62 1.72
CA SER A 592 -6.66 -7.34 0.33
C SER A 592 -7.27 -5.93 0.24
N VAL A 593 -6.80 -5.14 -0.73
CA VAL A 593 -7.27 -3.77 -0.99
C VAL A 593 -7.77 -3.69 -2.42
N SER A 594 -9.04 -3.32 -2.62
CA SER A 594 -9.59 -3.16 -3.97
C SER A 594 -9.05 -1.91 -4.67
N GLY A 595 -8.92 -1.98 -5.99
CA GLY A 595 -8.59 -0.85 -6.85
C GLY A 595 -9.57 0.32 -6.69
N GLY A 596 -9.05 1.54 -6.77
CA GLY A 596 -9.76 2.79 -6.52
C GLY A 596 -9.86 3.19 -5.04
N ASN A 597 -9.42 2.35 -4.10
CA ASN A 597 -9.44 2.69 -2.67
C ASN A 597 -8.15 3.38 -2.21
N THR A 598 -8.30 4.23 -1.20
CA THR A 598 -7.19 4.84 -0.47
C THR A 598 -7.14 4.30 0.95
N VAL A 599 -5.98 3.78 1.38
CA VAL A 599 -5.75 3.37 2.77
C VAL A 599 -4.98 4.48 3.47
N THR A 600 -5.55 5.03 4.55
CA THR A 600 -4.85 5.94 5.46
C THR A 600 -4.39 5.15 6.68
N VAL A 601 -3.15 5.36 7.09
CA VAL A 601 -2.58 4.76 8.31
C VAL A 601 -2.12 5.89 9.24
N ARG A 602 -2.41 5.75 10.52
CA ARG A 602 -1.80 6.57 11.57
C ARG A 602 -1.27 5.69 12.69
N THR A 603 -0.09 6.02 13.19
CA THR A 603 0.56 5.29 14.27
C THR A 603 1.44 6.23 15.08
N THR A 604 1.58 5.95 16.37
CA THR A 604 2.50 6.65 17.27
C THR A 604 3.34 5.62 18.00
N GLY A 605 4.63 5.56 17.66
CA GLY A 605 5.63 4.83 18.43
C GLY A 605 6.04 5.59 19.68
N GLN A 606 6.20 4.88 20.79
CA GLN A 606 6.71 5.39 22.05
C GLN A 606 8.04 4.70 22.37
N ARG A 607 9.06 5.49 22.68
CA ARG A 607 10.41 5.01 23.02
C ARG A 607 10.59 4.75 24.51
N VAL A 608 9.66 5.24 25.31
CA VAL A 608 9.56 5.00 26.76
C VAL A 608 8.29 4.22 27.07
N VAL A 609 8.36 3.37 28.09
CA VAL A 609 7.23 2.53 28.54
C VAL A 609 7.07 2.64 30.04
N ALA A 610 5.83 2.75 30.51
CA ALA A 610 5.51 2.58 31.92
C ALA A 610 5.39 1.09 32.25
N VAL A 611 6.22 0.59 33.16
CA VAL A 611 6.08 -0.76 33.71
C VAL A 611 5.12 -0.69 34.90
N ASN A 612 4.18 -1.64 34.97
CA ASN A 612 3.09 -1.67 35.96
C ASN A 612 2.22 -0.39 35.99
N GLY A 613 2.22 0.39 34.91
CA GLY A 613 1.47 1.64 34.81
C GLY A 613 1.14 2.00 33.37
N THR A 614 0.61 3.20 33.15
CA THR A 614 0.32 3.72 31.81
C THR A 614 0.57 5.22 31.80
N LEU A 615 1.25 5.71 30.76
CA LEU A 615 1.56 7.12 30.58
C LEU A 615 1.18 7.61 29.19
N THR A 616 1.01 8.93 29.09
CA THR A 616 0.91 9.66 27.84
C THR A 616 1.94 10.78 27.84
N VAL A 617 2.74 10.86 26.78
CA VAL A 617 3.55 12.05 26.48
C VAL A 617 2.63 13.13 25.94
N THR A 618 2.52 14.25 26.65
CA THR A 618 1.62 15.37 26.32
C THR A 618 2.31 16.51 25.60
N ASP A 619 3.62 16.67 25.83
CA ASP A 619 4.44 17.72 25.21
C ASP A 619 5.80 17.12 24.88
N PRO A 620 6.00 16.59 23.67
CA PRO A 620 7.22 15.87 23.31
C PRO A 620 8.37 16.84 23.02
N THR A 621 9.56 16.53 23.50
CA THR A 621 10.77 17.27 23.15
C THR A 621 11.20 16.93 21.72
N PRO A 622 11.51 17.93 20.87
CA PRO A 622 12.18 17.70 19.59
C PRO A 622 13.48 16.90 19.74
N LEU A 623 13.92 16.24 18.67
CA LEU A 623 15.27 15.67 18.63
C LEU A 623 16.30 16.81 18.71
N GLY A 624 17.53 16.51 19.12
CA GLY A 624 18.61 17.52 19.26
C GLY A 624 18.53 18.43 20.49
N GLU A 625 17.33 18.77 20.96
CA GLU A 625 17.15 19.57 22.18
C GLU A 625 17.40 18.75 23.45
N ARG A 626 17.82 19.36 24.55
CA ARG A 626 17.85 18.68 25.87
C ARG A 626 16.47 18.15 26.22
N LEU A 627 16.37 16.94 26.76
CA LEU A 627 15.09 16.35 27.15
C LEU A 627 14.30 17.32 28.03
N ASP A 628 13.07 17.59 27.63
CA ASP A 628 12.09 18.35 28.39
C ASP A 628 10.67 17.94 27.96
N SER A 629 10.27 16.72 28.33
CA SER A 629 9.00 16.14 27.86
C SER A 629 7.93 16.19 28.94
N GLY A 630 6.74 16.69 28.59
CA GLY A 630 5.57 16.67 29.46
C GLY A 630 4.88 15.31 29.49
N ILE A 631 4.55 14.82 30.69
CA ILE A 631 3.96 13.51 30.93
C ILE A 631 2.69 13.62 31.77
N ARG A 632 1.70 12.82 31.40
CA ARG A 632 0.51 12.52 32.20
C ARG A 632 0.41 11.03 32.43
N LEU A 633 0.24 10.62 33.69
CA LEU A 633 -0.08 9.24 34.04
C LEU A 633 -1.57 8.98 33.89
N GLU A 634 -1.91 7.78 33.41
CA GLU A 634 -3.29 7.28 33.30
C GLU A 634 -3.53 6.14 34.31
N SER A 635 -2.47 5.40 34.66
CA SER A 635 -2.46 4.42 35.76
C SER A 635 -1.07 4.35 36.38
N TRP A 636 -0.99 4.17 37.70
CA TRP A 636 0.28 4.09 38.42
C TRP A 636 0.11 3.30 39.72
N ALA A 637 0.97 2.30 39.91
CA ALA A 637 1.10 1.48 41.12
C ALA A 637 2.39 1.85 41.88
N ASN A 638 2.52 1.36 43.11
CA ASN A 638 3.68 1.69 43.96
C ASN A 638 5.01 1.13 43.42
N ASP A 639 4.95 0.04 42.66
CA ASP A 639 6.07 -0.63 42.00
C ASP A 639 6.19 -0.24 40.52
N SER A 640 5.49 0.81 40.07
CA SER A 640 5.62 1.33 38.72
C SER A 640 6.88 2.15 38.53
N TYR A 641 7.40 2.10 37.31
CA TYR A 641 8.51 2.93 36.85
C TYR A 641 8.41 3.20 35.35
N ILE A 642 9.10 4.25 34.88
CA ILE A 642 9.29 4.50 33.45
C ILE A 642 10.61 3.84 33.04
N SER A 643 10.52 2.91 32.08
CA SER A 643 11.66 2.35 31.38
C SER A 643 12.23 3.40 30.42
N LEU A 644 13.49 3.78 30.62
CA LEU A 644 14.18 4.79 29.80
C LEU A 644 15.19 4.17 28.81
N GLY A 645 15.45 2.87 28.91
CA GLY A 645 16.36 2.18 27.99
C GLY A 645 15.85 2.18 26.54
N GLY A 646 16.77 2.35 25.61
CA GLY A 646 16.52 2.52 24.17
C GLY A 646 15.98 3.90 23.78
N SER A 647 15.77 4.82 24.73
CA SER A 647 15.37 6.19 24.43
C SER A 647 16.57 7.11 24.18
N PRO A 648 16.40 8.20 23.41
CA PRO A 648 17.38 9.27 23.36
C PRO A 648 17.66 9.79 24.77
N ASP A 649 18.94 9.98 25.09
CA ASP A 649 19.46 10.33 26.41
C ASP A 649 19.44 9.21 27.47
N GLU A 650 19.25 7.94 27.09
CA GLU A 650 19.19 6.83 28.07
C GLU A 650 20.36 6.77 29.05
N GLY A 651 21.56 7.20 28.64
CA GLY A 651 22.77 7.19 29.47
C GLY A 651 22.95 8.43 30.35
N ARG A 652 21.96 9.34 30.42
CA ARG A 652 22.00 10.53 31.29
C ARG A 652 21.10 10.34 32.49
N LEU A 653 21.43 10.98 33.61
CA LEU A 653 20.54 11.02 34.78
C LEU A 653 19.28 11.83 34.47
N HIS A 654 18.13 11.18 34.69
CA HIS A 654 16.82 11.77 34.51
C HIS A 654 16.28 12.34 35.82
N TYR A 655 15.49 13.40 35.72
CA TYR A 655 14.77 13.97 36.85
C TYR A 655 13.42 14.52 36.41
N THR A 656 12.50 14.60 37.36
CA THR A 656 11.20 15.24 37.14
C THR A 656 11.21 16.68 37.63
N TYR A 657 10.31 17.49 37.07
CA TYR A 657 9.98 18.80 37.62
C TYR A 657 8.53 19.19 37.26
N ASN A 658 7.99 20.23 37.91
CA ASN A 658 6.58 20.63 37.79
C ASN A 658 5.59 19.49 38.12
N GLU A 659 5.92 18.69 39.13
CA GLU A 659 5.15 17.53 39.55
C GLU A 659 3.87 17.92 40.28
N SER A 660 2.80 17.17 40.03
CA SER A 660 1.58 17.24 40.83
C SER A 660 1.63 16.41 42.12
N PHE A 661 2.73 15.67 42.36
CA PHE A 661 2.85 14.65 43.42
C PHE A 661 4.03 14.86 44.39
N GLY A 662 4.78 15.96 44.25
CA GLY A 662 5.89 16.32 45.15
C GLY A 662 7.20 15.56 44.88
N ASP A 663 8.23 15.92 45.64
CA ASP A 663 9.63 15.52 45.42
C ASP A 663 9.91 14.14 46.04
N SER A 664 9.55 13.07 45.33
CA SER A 664 9.81 11.68 45.75
C SER A 664 10.42 10.79 44.66
N GLU A 665 10.63 11.36 43.47
CA GLU A 665 11.25 10.77 42.30
C GLU A 665 12.66 10.25 42.57
N TYR A 666 13.07 9.22 41.84
CA TYR A 666 14.47 8.86 41.71
C TYR A 666 14.67 8.07 40.42
N ASP A 667 15.86 8.21 39.85
CA ASP A 667 16.34 7.41 38.73
C ASP A 667 17.17 6.26 39.30
N GLU A 668 16.72 5.03 39.13
CA GLU A 668 17.47 3.82 39.51
C GLU A 668 18.30 3.37 38.31
N VAL A 669 19.62 3.31 38.50
CA VAL A 669 20.57 2.87 37.49
C VAL A 669 21.13 1.52 37.90
N THR A 670 20.95 0.53 37.04
CA THR A 670 21.46 -0.83 37.25
C THR A 670 22.90 -0.96 36.77
N ALA A 671 23.60 -2.03 37.15
CA ALA A 671 24.97 -2.30 36.70
C ALA A 671 25.15 -2.50 35.19
N THR A 672 24.06 -2.63 34.42
CA THR A 672 24.11 -2.64 32.95
C THR A 672 23.95 -1.25 32.34
N GLY A 673 23.91 -0.18 33.15
CA GLY A 673 23.64 1.18 32.72
C GLY A 673 22.17 1.42 32.35
N TYR A 674 21.25 0.54 32.76
CA TYR A 674 19.83 0.68 32.44
C TYR A 674 19.11 1.54 33.49
N HIS A 675 18.41 2.57 33.03
CA HIS A 675 17.70 3.58 33.84
C HIS A 675 16.21 3.25 34.03
N ARG A 676 15.73 3.42 35.28
CA ARG A 676 14.33 3.27 35.67
C ARG A 676 13.90 4.48 36.50
N LEU A 677 13.02 5.31 35.96
CA LEU A 677 12.51 6.47 36.68
C LEU A 677 11.30 6.07 37.54
N HIS A 678 11.51 6.03 38.86
CA HIS A 678 10.49 5.71 39.86
C HIS A 678 9.80 6.97 40.39
N LEU A 679 8.48 6.89 40.58
CA LEU A 679 7.64 7.99 41.05
C LEU A 679 6.74 7.53 42.22
N PRO A 680 7.28 7.30 43.43
CA PRO A 680 6.57 6.63 44.52
C PRO A 680 5.32 7.37 45.03
N SER A 681 5.31 8.71 44.98
CA SER A 681 4.15 9.50 45.42
C SER A 681 3.17 9.82 44.30
N ALA A 682 3.43 9.36 43.07
CA ALA A 682 2.55 9.63 41.93
C ALA A 682 1.26 8.79 41.97
N SER A 683 0.24 9.29 41.28
CA SER A 683 -1.07 8.65 41.17
C SER A 683 -1.52 8.61 39.70
N SER A 684 -2.64 7.93 39.43
CA SER A 684 -3.19 7.73 38.09
C SER A 684 -3.64 8.99 37.35
N THR A 685 -3.49 10.18 37.94
CA THR A 685 -3.79 11.47 37.28
C THR A 685 -2.63 12.45 37.39
N SER A 686 -1.44 11.98 37.81
CA SER A 686 -0.30 12.84 38.01
C SER A 686 0.23 13.41 36.69
N THR A 687 0.67 14.67 36.73
CA THR A 687 1.34 15.35 35.61
C THR A 687 2.68 15.89 36.06
N PHE A 688 3.67 15.87 35.18
CA PHE A 688 5.03 16.33 35.43
C PHE A 688 5.77 16.54 34.10
N ARG A 689 6.98 17.09 34.16
CA ARG A 689 7.93 17.10 33.05
C ARG A 689 9.15 16.28 33.42
N VAL A 690 9.80 15.67 32.42
CA VAL A 690 11.06 14.92 32.59
C VAL A 690 12.16 15.63 31.82
N SER A 691 13.32 15.76 32.46
CA SER A 691 14.52 16.33 31.86
C SER A 691 15.77 15.56 32.30
N THR A 692 16.92 15.94 31.77
CA THR A 692 18.22 15.30 32.04
C THR A 692 19.27 16.35 32.40
N ILE A 693 20.22 15.97 33.24
CA ILE A 693 21.50 16.70 33.40
C ILE A 693 22.58 16.02 32.54
N PRO A 694 23.67 16.72 32.15
CA PRO A 694 24.73 16.12 31.33
C PRO A 694 25.68 15.25 32.18
N VAL A 695 25.11 14.36 32.99
CA VAL A 695 25.82 13.40 33.84
C VAL A 695 25.33 12.01 33.49
N GLY A 696 26.22 11.17 32.98
CA GLY A 696 26.02 9.73 32.91
C GLY A 696 26.54 9.04 34.16
N VAL A 697 25.97 7.87 34.46
CA VAL A 697 26.34 7.09 35.64
C VAL A 697 26.47 5.62 35.29
N ASP A 698 27.58 5.03 35.70
CA ASP A 698 27.81 3.59 35.63
C ASP A 698 27.95 3.03 37.05
N VAL A 699 27.13 2.02 37.36
CA VAL A 699 27.17 1.31 38.64
C VAL A 699 27.93 0.00 38.46
N ALA A 700 28.88 -0.31 39.34
CA ALA A 700 29.76 -1.46 39.19
C ALA A 700 29.03 -2.80 39.43
N THR A 701 28.16 -2.87 40.43
CA THR A 701 27.39 -4.06 40.84
C THR A 701 26.01 -3.64 41.32
N GLY A 702 25.01 -4.53 41.20
CA GLY A 702 23.66 -4.26 41.68
C GLY A 702 22.98 -3.08 40.98
N GLU A 703 22.55 -2.11 41.78
CA GLU A 703 21.87 -0.89 41.36
C GLU A 703 22.07 0.22 42.38
N ALA A 704 22.01 1.48 41.93
CA ALA A 704 22.03 2.64 42.79
C ALA A 704 20.91 3.63 42.40
N ARG A 705 20.47 4.45 43.34
CA ARG A 705 19.36 5.39 43.14
C ARG A 705 19.87 6.81 43.19
N PHE A 706 19.44 7.61 42.22
CA PHE A 706 19.90 8.98 42.05
C PHE A 706 18.72 9.94 42.02
N ARG A 707 18.88 11.08 42.69
CA ARG A 707 17.95 12.21 42.56
C ARG A 707 18.71 13.49 42.29
N VAL A 708 18.35 14.18 41.22
CA VAL A 708 18.90 15.51 40.95
C VAL A 708 18.28 16.52 41.91
N THR A 709 19.12 17.06 42.80
CA THR A 709 18.66 17.98 43.85
C THR A 709 18.71 19.43 43.41
N GLU A 710 19.73 19.79 42.63
CA GLU A 710 19.88 21.06 41.91
C GLU A 710 20.30 20.75 40.47
N PRO A 711 19.37 20.83 39.50
CA PRO A 711 19.69 20.54 38.11
C PRO A 711 20.49 21.69 37.50
N SER A 712 21.68 21.39 36.99
CA SER A 712 22.52 22.36 36.28
C SER A 712 23.26 21.68 35.14
N THR A 713 23.55 22.42 34.07
CA THR A 713 24.38 21.93 32.96
C THR A 713 25.88 22.09 33.22
N THR A 714 26.25 22.91 34.22
CA THR A 714 27.65 23.23 34.53
C THR A 714 28.10 22.68 35.88
N GLU A 715 27.24 22.77 36.91
CA GLU A 715 27.56 22.35 38.28
C GLU A 715 26.39 21.61 38.96
N PRO A 716 26.03 20.39 38.50
CA PRO A 716 24.87 19.66 39.02
C PRO A 716 25.09 19.11 40.44
N LYS A 717 24.01 19.08 41.24
CA LYS A 717 23.98 18.36 42.54
C LYS A 717 23.06 17.15 42.51
N ILE A 718 23.58 16.02 42.98
CA ILE A 718 22.96 14.71 42.88
C ILE A 718 22.92 14.10 44.29
N SER A 719 21.74 13.71 44.75
CA SER A 719 21.58 12.84 45.92
C SER A 719 21.75 11.41 45.45
N VAL A 720 22.75 10.74 45.98
CA VAL A 720 22.99 9.31 45.80
C VAL A 720 22.33 8.59 46.96
N MET A 721 21.67 7.48 46.70
CA MET A 721 21.04 6.61 47.69
C MET A 721 21.36 5.17 47.31
N PRO A 722 21.66 4.30 48.28
CA PRO A 722 22.02 2.93 47.99
C PRO A 722 20.83 2.13 47.43
N GLY A 723 21.16 1.13 46.62
CA GLY A 723 20.20 0.12 46.14
C GLY A 723 19.82 -0.88 47.22
N GLU A 724 19.63 -2.15 46.83
CA GLU A 724 19.45 -3.27 47.75
C GLU A 724 20.74 -3.57 48.53
N HIS A 725 21.91 -3.27 47.95
CA HIS A 725 23.22 -3.52 48.53
C HIS A 725 24.05 -2.22 48.58
N PRO A 726 24.39 -1.70 49.77
CA PRO A 726 25.24 -0.52 49.88
C PRO A 726 26.73 -0.87 49.68
N GLY A 727 27.52 0.15 49.30
CA GLY A 727 28.95 0.08 49.03
C GLY A 727 29.28 -0.28 47.57
N ASP A 728 28.32 -0.20 46.65
CA ASP A 728 28.55 -0.43 45.22
C ASP A 728 29.31 0.76 44.62
N GLY A 729 30.34 0.48 43.81
CA GLY A 729 31.13 1.54 43.17
C GLY A 729 30.35 2.27 42.08
N VAL A 730 30.44 3.59 42.04
CA VAL A 730 29.73 4.44 41.08
C VAL A 730 30.71 5.35 40.34
N SER A 731 30.64 5.33 39.00
CA SER A 731 31.35 6.27 38.12
C SER A 731 30.38 7.32 37.59
N PHE A 732 30.71 8.59 37.79
CA PHE A 732 29.98 9.75 37.29
C PHE A 732 30.73 10.32 36.09
N GLU A 733 30.12 10.29 34.92
CA GLU A 733 30.66 10.91 33.71
C GLU A 733 29.94 12.24 33.41
N PHE A 734 30.63 13.35 33.58
CA PHE A 734 30.13 14.66 33.18
C PHE A 734 30.47 14.93 31.70
N LEU A 735 29.43 15.05 30.88
CA LEU A 735 29.50 14.98 29.42
C LEU A 735 29.76 16.32 28.73
N ALA A 736 29.63 17.44 29.46
CA ALA A 736 29.81 18.78 28.90
C ALA A 736 30.76 19.66 29.75
N PRO A 737 31.99 19.19 30.06
CA PRO A 737 32.93 19.98 30.82
C PRO A 737 33.55 21.11 30.00
N SER A 738 33.95 22.18 30.68
CA SER A 738 34.85 23.17 30.10
C SER A 738 36.25 22.58 30.01
N GLY A 739 36.74 22.35 28.79
CA GLY A 739 38.03 21.71 28.53
C GLY A 739 39.20 22.36 29.27
N GLY A 740 40.11 21.54 29.80
CA GLY A 740 41.30 21.97 30.54
C GLY A 740 41.05 22.48 31.97
N GLN A 741 39.81 22.51 32.44
CA GLN A 741 39.48 22.86 33.83
C GLN A 741 39.54 21.64 34.74
N LYS A 742 39.89 21.83 36.02
CA LYS A 742 39.82 20.77 37.03
C LYS A 742 38.43 20.73 37.65
N TYR A 743 37.75 19.60 37.51
CA TYR A 743 36.48 19.32 38.14
C TYR A 743 36.69 18.44 39.39
N ILE A 744 35.85 18.65 40.40
CA ILE A 744 35.85 17.89 41.65
C ILE A 744 34.47 17.28 41.88
N LEU A 745 34.45 16.07 42.43
CA LEU A 745 33.28 15.48 43.06
C LEU A 745 33.32 15.80 44.55
N TYR A 746 32.41 16.66 45.00
CA TYR A 746 32.41 17.13 46.38
C TYR A 746 31.17 16.64 47.13
N SER A 747 31.37 15.95 48.25
CA SER A 747 30.30 15.60 49.18
C SER A 747 29.90 16.82 49.98
N THR A 748 28.69 17.32 49.73
CA THR A 748 28.11 18.41 50.54
C THR A 748 27.56 17.90 51.87
N THR A 749 27.28 16.60 51.97
CA THR A 749 26.86 15.94 53.22
C THR A 749 28.03 15.87 54.21
N GLU A 750 29.17 15.33 53.77
CA GLU A 750 30.34 15.11 54.62
C GLU A 750 31.32 16.30 54.61
N GLY A 751 31.15 17.24 53.67
CA GLY A 751 32.01 18.41 53.52
C GLY A 751 33.41 18.09 52.96
N THR A 752 33.57 16.94 52.27
CA THR A 752 34.85 16.42 51.78
C THR A 752 34.85 16.23 50.27
N GLN A 753 36.04 16.31 49.66
CA GLN A 753 36.23 15.95 48.25
C GLN A 753 36.36 14.43 48.13
N ARG A 754 35.61 13.83 47.21
CA ARG A 754 35.60 12.40 46.90
C ARG A 754 36.62 12.07 45.82
N ASP A 755 36.54 12.81 44.72
CA ASP A 755 37.43 12.62 43.56
C ASP A 755 37.67 13.94 42.83
N SER A 756 38.66 13.97 41.93
CA SER A 756 38.91 15.09 41.03
C SER A 756 39.67 14.68 39.78
N THR A 757 39.35 15.29 38.66
CA THR A 757 40.07 15.09 37.40
C THR A 757 40.12 16.37 36.56
N ILE A 758 41.03 16.41 35.59
CA ILE A 758 41.11 17.51 34.62
C ILE A 758 40.26 17.14 33.40
N ALA A 759 39.43 18.09 32.95
CA ALA A 759 38.53 17.91 31.82
C ALA A 759 39.25 17.69 30.49
N GLY A 760 38.94 16.57 29.84
CA GLY A 760 39.14 16.33 28.41
C GLY A 760 37.86 16.67 27.64
N GLU A 761 37.39 15.73 26.81
CA GLU A 761 36.07 15.80 26.19
C GLU A 761 34.94 15.53 27.20
N THR A 762 35.16 14.58 28.12
CA THR A 762 34.30 14.33 29.29
C THR A 762 35.13 14.34 30.59
N VAL A 763 34.44 14.27 31.73
CA VAL A 763 35.03 14.18 33.07
C VAL A 763 34.49 12.93 33.76
N SER A 764 35.34 11.96 34.06
CA SER A 764 34.97 10.77 34.85
C SER A 764 35.45 10.93 36.29
N LEU A 765 34.54 10.76 37.24
CA LEU A 765 34.75 10.89 38.68
C LEU A 765 34.18 9.64 39.37
N GLN A 766 34.79 9.16 40.45
CA GLN A 766 34.37 7.93 41.13
C GLN A 766 34.00 8.16 42.60
N ASP A 767 33.03 7.38 43.07
CA ASP A 767 32.65 7.26 44.48
C ASP A 767 32.00 5.89 44.74
N ASP A 768 31.36 5.70 45.90
CA ASP A 768 30.40 4.62 46.15
C ASP A 768 28.93 5.12 46.16
N ASP A 769 27.98 4.21 46.36
CA ASP A 769 26.54 4.50 46.41
C ASP A 769 26.04 4.93 47.81
N SER A 770 26.92 5.39 48.70
CA SER A 770 26.54 5.88 50.03
C SER A 770 25.49 6.99 49.95
N ASP A 771 24.61 7.04 50.96
CA ASP A 771 23.56 8.07 51.04
C ASP A 771 24.18 9.46 51.30
N GLU A 772 24.38 10.24 50.23
CA GLU A 772 24.98 11.57 50.29
C GLU A 772 24.59 12.47 49.12
N ILE A 773 24.83 13.78 49.28
CA ILE A 773 24.62 14.76 48.21
C ILE A 773 25.97 15.16 47.63
N LEU A 774 26.20 14.71 46.40
CA LEU A 774 27.38 15.01 45.61
C LEU A 774 27.17 16.25 44.75
N HIS A 775 28.23 17.03 44.60
CA HIS A 775 28.27 18.25 43.79
C HIS A 775 29.46 18.17 42.83
N ILE A 776 29.17 18.06 41.54
CA ILE A 776 30.18 18.16 40.49
C ILE A 776 30.38 19.65 40.23
N ARG A 777 31.60 20.15 40.46
CA ARG A 777 31.89 21.58 40.32
C ARG A 777 33.34 21.85 39.93
N LEU A 778 33.62 23.08 39.52
CA LEU A 778 35.00 23.52 39.30
C LEU A 778 35.79 23.59 40.62
N SER A 779 37.07 23.23 40.56
CA SER A 779 38.01 23.46 41.65
C SER A 779 38.25 24.95 41.85
N GLU A 780 38.06 25.47 43.08
CA GLU A 780 38.33 26.87 43.43
C GLU A 780 39.84 27.25 43.35
N SER A 781 40.72 26.27 43.11
CA SER A 781 42.18 26.46 43.05
C SER A 781 42.75 25.98 41.71
N THR A 782 43.21 26.91 40.86
CA THR A 782 43.89 26.67 39.58
C THR A 782 45.41 26.50 39.73
N THR A 783 45.88 25.98 40.87
CA THR A 783 47.33 25.81 41.11
C THR A 783 47.72 24.34 41.04
N ASP A 784 48.48 24.00 40.00
CA ASP A 784 49.07 22.70 39.76
C ASP A 784 49.80 22.18 41.00
N THR A 785 49.28 21.10 41.56
CA THR A 785 50.08 20.13 42.32
C THR A 785 49.86 18.78 41.66
N SER A 786 50.84 18.40 40.84
CA SER A 786 50.92 17.11 40.19
C SER A 786 51.27 16.04 41.22
N ASP A 787 50.28 15.29 41.69
CA ASP A 787 50.52 13.99 42.31
C ASP A 787 50.25 12.89 41.27
N GLY A 788 51.32 12.21 40.89
CA GLY A 788 51.30 11.10 39.94
C GLY A 788 50.72 9.81 40.53
N PRO A 789 50.42 8.82 39.68
CA PRO A 789 49.42 7.79 39.94
C PRO A 789 49.97 6.62 40.77
N GLY A 790 49.13 6.11 41.68
CA GLY A 790 49.25 4.77 42.25
C GLY A 790 47.84 4.21 42.44
N PHE A 791 47.57 2.91 42.46
CA PHE A 791 48.38 1.70 42.32
C PHE A 791 47.34 0.57 42.44
N TRP A 792 47.03 -0.14 41.35
CA TRP A 792 46.23 -1.37 41.44
C TRP A 792 47.16 -2.57 41.31
N GLY A 793 47.18 -3.39 42.37
CA GLY A 793 47.93 -4.64 42.45
C GLY A 793 47.37 -5.51 43.58
N ASP A 794 46.59 -6.50 43.17
CA ASP A 794 45.84 -7.50 43.92
C ASP A 794 46.62 -8.26 45.04
N GLY A 795 45.90 -8.58 46.12
CA GLY A 795 45.94 -9.83 46.88
C GLY A 795 47.24 -10.31 47.56
N GLY A 796 47.34 -10.16 48.89
CA GLY A 796 48.28 -10.95 49.70
C GLY A 796 48.38 -10.59 51.19
N SER A 797 47.81 -11.44 52.05
CA SER A 797 47.89 -11.44 53.51
C SER A 797 49.32 -11.40 54.08
N VAL A 798 49.61 -10.48 55.02
CA VAL A 798 50.47 -10.72 56.22
C VAL A 798 50.06 -9.79 57.37
N THR A 799 50.09 -10.35 58.58
CA THR A 799 49.82 -9.82 59.91
C THR A 799 50.84 -8.79 60.47
N ASP A 800 50.35 -7.99 61.42
CA ASP A 800 50.99 -7.48 62.65
C ASP A 800 51.84 -6.17 62.67
N VAL A 801 51.27 -5.22 63.44
CA VAL A 801 51.89 -4.36 64.48
C VAL A 801 52.45 -2.96 64.12
N ALA A 802 51.78 -1.97 64.71
CA ALA A 802 52.27 -0.74 65.38
C ALA A 802 52.13 0.65 64.71
N ASN A 803 51.42 1.51 65.47
CA ASN A 803 51.57 2.94 65.70
C ASN A 803 51.25 3.95 64.57
N ASP A 804 50.05 4.53 64.72
CA ASP A 804 49.85 5.95 65.10
C ASP A 804 50.64 7.00 64.31
N TYR A 805 49.99 7.55 63.28
CA TYR A 805 50.20 8.93 62.83
C TYR A 805 48.96 9.46 62.10
N VAL A 806 48.08 10.15 62.82
CA VAL A 806 47.05 11.02 62.23
C VAL A 806 47.69 12.38 61.95
N PRO A 807 47.73 12.90 60.71
CA PRO A 807 48.10 14.30 60.49
C PRO A 807 46.95 15.17 60.98
N ALA A 808 47.19 15.82 62.12
CA ALA A 808 46.30 16.82 62.70
C ALA A 808 45.97 17.93 61.68
N MET A 809 44.67 18.22 61.52
CA MET A 809 44.22 19.50 60.97
C MET A 809 44.83 20.66 61.78
N PRO A 810 45.16 21.80 61.17
CA PRO A 810 45.73 22.94 61.89
C PRO A 810 44.70 23.48 62.89
N VAL A 811 44.89 23.15 64.16
CA VAL A 811 44.18 23.78 65.27
C VAL A 811 44.56 25.27 65.29
N LEU A 812 43.58 26.13 65.03
CA LEU A 812 43.70 27.56 65.28
C LEU A 812 44.17 27.77 66.73
N ASN A 813 45.32 28.41 66.91
CA ASN A 813 45.89 28.71 68.22
C ASN A 813 44.81 29.38 69.11
N PRO A 814 44.45 28.80 70.28
CA PRO A 814 43.43 29.37 71.16
C PRO A 814 43.78 30.80 71.63
N GLY A 815 45.07 31.16 71.61
CA GLY A 815 45.51 32.54 71.82
C GLY A 815 45.11 33.51 70.70
N LEU A 816 45.04 33.04 69.44
CA LEU A 816 44.59 33.83 68.29
C LEU A 816 43.07 34.04 68.33
N VAL A 817 42.31 33.02 68.73
CA VAL A 817 40.85 33.10 68.87
C VAL A 817 40.46 33.99 70.03
N ALA A 818 41.13 33.87 71.19
CA ALA A 818 40.96 34.78 72.31
C ALA A 818 41.31 36.23 71.92
N ALA A 819 42.35 36.44 71.10
CA ALA A 819 42.71 37.75 70.59
C ALA A 819 41.63 38.32 69.65
N ILE A 820 41.04 37.52 68.75
CA ILE A 820 39.97 37.96 67.84
C ILE A 820 38.70 38.35 68.63
N VAL A 821 38.31 37.56 69.63
CA VAL A 821 37.15 37.87 70.50
C VAL A 821 37.40 39.13 71.31
N LEU A 822 38.60 39.31 71.87
CA LEU A 822 38.98 40.53 72.59
C LEU A 822 39.03 41.75 71.66
N VAL A 823 39.45 41.60 70.40
CA VAL A 823 39.45 42.66 69.39
C VAL A 823 38.03 43.05 68.98
N ILE A 824 37.09 42.10 68.86
CA ILE A 824 35.69 42.39 68.56
C ILE A 824 35.02 43.12 69.73
N ILE A 825 35.28 42.69 70.97
CA ILE A 825 34.75 43.35 72.18
C ILE A 825 35.38 44.75 72.34
N ALA A 826 36.69 44.88 72.20
CA ALA A 826 37.39 46.16 72.27
C ALA A 826 36.99 47.12 71.12
N GLY A 827 36.77 46.58 69.93
CA GLY A 827 36.26 47.31 68.76
C GLY A 827 34.84 47.83 68.96
N ALA A 828 33.95 47.03 69.55
CA ALA A 828 32.60 47.46 69.91
C ALA A 828 32.59 48.53 71.04
N ILE A 829 33.48 48.40 72.03
CA ILE A 829 33.68 49.43 73.08
C ILE A 829 34.22 50.73 72.45
N GLY A 830 35.28 50.65 71.64
CA GLY A 830 35.87 51.81 70.97
C GLY A 830 34.94 52.50 69.97
N TYR A 831 34.12 51.73 69.24
CA TYR A 831 33.11 52.27 68.32
C TYR A 831 32.00 53.01 69.07
N THR A 832 31.56 52.49 70.22
CA THR A 832 30.51 53.15 71.02
C THR A 832 31.04 54.34 71.84
N GLU A 833 32.32 54.37 72.22
CA GLU A 833 32.94 55.56 72.83
C GLU A 833 33.19 56.68 71.82
N ARG A 834 33.64 56.35 70.60
CA ARG A 834 33.87 57.34 69.53
C ARG A 834 32.59 58.02 69.05
N ARG A 835 31.44 57.36 69.21
CA ARG A 835 30.11 57.89 68.85
C ARG A 835 29.43 58.66 70.00
N SER A 836 29.94 58.58 71.23
CA SER A 836 29.39 59.28 72.40
C SER A 836 29.95 60.71 72.61
N SER A 837 30.88 61.18 71.77
CA SER A 837 31.39 62.57 71.86
C SER A 837 30.51 63.63 71.19
N SER A 838 29.31 63.29 70.70
CA SER A 838 28.44 64.24 69.98
C SER A 838 26.99 64.31 70.45
N SER A 839 26.65 63.81 71.64
CA SER A 839 25.36 64.14 72.27
C SER A 839 25.41 63.94 73.79
N GLY A 840 25.10 65.02 74.52
CA GLY A 840 25.00 65.00 75.97
C GLY A 840 23.77 64.24 76.46
N THR A 841 23.95 63.56 77.59
CA THR A 841 22.95 62.98 78.53
C THR A 841 22.44 61.56 78.26
N SER A 842 23.07 60.55 78.89
CA SER A 842 22.49 59.67 79.92
C SER A 842 23.43 58.46 80.16
N SER A 843 23.76 58.18 81.42
CA SER A 843 24.72 57.15 81.83
C SER A 843 24.06 55.77 81.80
N THR A 844 24.15 55.08 80.66
CA THR A 844 23.94 53.63 80.60
C THR A 844 25.28 52.91 80.78
N PRO A 845 25.39 51.96 81.71
CA PRO A 845 26.62 51.21 81.92
C PRO A 845 26.95 50.35 80.68
N VAL A 846 28.24 50.19 80.39
CA VAL A 846 28.77 49.67 79.12
C VAL A 846 28.17 48.32 78.69
N TYR A 847 27.77 47.49 79.66
CA TYR A 847 27.17 46.16 79.43
C TYR A 847 25.72 46.16 78.92
N SER A 848 25.00 47.28 78.97
CA SER A 848 23.60 47.37 78.50
C SER A 848 23.47 47.96 77.09
N ARG A 849 24.58 48.13 76.36
CA ARG A 849 24.57 48.69 75.01
C ARG A 849 24.26 47.59 73.98
N PRO A 850 23.35 47.81 73.01
CA PRO A 850 22.92 46.77 72.07
C PRO A 850 24.06 46.11 71.29
N LEU A 851 25.08 46.89 70.91
CA LEU A 851 26.27 46.38 70.21
C LEU A 851 27.20 45.53 71.10
N VAL A 852 27.23 45.80 72.41
CA VAL A 852 28.00 45.00 73.38
C VAL A 852 27.26 43.70 73.72
N LEU A 853 25.93 43.74 73.76
CA LEU A 853 25.10 42.54 73.88
C LEU A 853 25.20 41.66 72.62
N LEU A 854 25.18 42.27 71.43
CA LEU A 854 25.35 41.55 70.17
C LEU A 854 26.74 40.90 70.08
N SER A 855 27.81 41.59 70.49
CA SER A 855 29.15 41.02 70.49
C SER A 855 29.32 39.90 71.53
N LEU A 856 28.64 39.99 72.68
CA LEU A 856 28.58 38.90 73.67
C LEU A 856 27.81 37.68 73.14
N VAL A 857 26.71 37.87 72.41
CA VAL A 857 25.94 36.78 71.77
C VAL A 857 26.76 36.10 70.67
N VAL A 858 27.46 36.87 69.83
CA VAL A 858 28.36 36.32 68.81
C VAL A 858 29.55 35.59 69.45
N ALA A 859 30.14 36.14 70.52
CA ALA A 859 31.22 35.47 71.25
C ALA A 859 30.76 34.18 71.95
N ALA A 860 29.53 34.17 72.49
CA ALA A 860 28.92 32.96 73.05
C ALA A 860 28.64 31.91 71.98
N PHE A 861 28.18 32.32 70.79
CA PHE A 861 27.93 31.45 69.65
C PHE A 861 29.23 30.83 69.10
N ILE A 862 30.29 31.62 68.95
CA ILE A 862 31.63 31.13 68.57
C ILE A 862 32.21 30.22 69.66
N GLY A 863 31.97 30.53 70.94
CA GLY A 863 32.38 29.69 72.06
C GLY A 863 31.65 28.34 72.11
N ILE A 864 30.43 28.24 71.60
CA ILE A 864 29.66 27.00 71.50
C ILE A 864 30.09 26.17 70.27
N LEU A 865 30.41 26.83 69.15
CA LEU A 865 30.86 26.19 67.90
C LEU A 865 32.25 25.52 68.00
N LEU A 866 33.06 25.88 69.01
CA LEU A 866 34.44 25.37 69.18
C LEU A 866 34.59 24.32 70.28
N ILE A 867 33.49 23.77 70.80
CA ILE A 867 33.53 22.70 71.82
C ILE A 867 33.53 21.34 71.11
N SER A 868 34.68 20.69 71.05
CA SER A 868 34.78 19.25 70.75
C SER A 868 34.23 18.41 71.92
N PRO A 869 33.62 17.23 71.71
CA PRO A 869 32.88 16.52 72.76
C PRO A 869 33.71 15.88 73.89
N GLU A 870 35.04 15.89 73.84
CA GLU A 870 35.87 15.14 74.80
C GLU A 870 36.64 16.04 75.79
N SER A 871 35.93 16.74 76.67
CA SER A 871 36.42 17.09 78.02
C SER A 871 35.33 17.81 78.83
N ILE A 872 34.49 17.05 79.53
CA ILE A 872 33.54 17.59 80.51
C ILE A 872 33.94 17.11 81.90
N THR A 873 34.61 17.97 82.67
CA THR A 873 34.57 17.90 84.15
C THR A 873 34.57 19.30 84.74
N GLY A 874 33.64 19.58 85.67
CA GLY A 874 33.89 20.53 86.76
C GLY A 874 32.87 21.67 86.94
N PRO A 875 32.91 22.77 86.15
CA PRO A 875 32.35 24.03 86.66
C PRO A 875 31.17 24.67 85.89
N VAL A 876 30.53 24.01 84.91
CA VAL A 876 29.41 24.62 84.15
C VAL A 876 28.02 24.43 84.82
N LYS A 877 27.94 23.64 85.90
CA LYS A 877 26.68 23.35 86.60
C LYS A 877 26.07 24.56 87.34
N SER A 878 26.79 25.69 87.47
CA SER A 878 26.27 26.87 88.18
C SER A 878 25.72 27.97 87.26
N ALA A 879 25.84 27.85 85.93
CA ALA A 879 25.36 28.86 84.98
C ALA A 879 24.07 28.45 84.25
N LEU A 880 23.67 27.17 84.31
CA LEU A 880 22.54 26.64 83.54
C LEU A 880 21.18 26.70 84.27
N ASP A 881 21.14 27.01 85.56
CA ASP A 881 19.89 27.02 86.35
C ASP A 881 19.11 28.35 86.32
N THR A 882 19.55 29.35 85.55
CA THR A 882 18.92 30.70 85.55
C THR A 882 18.34 31.16 84.21
N ALA A 883 18.35 30.33 83.17
CA ALA A 883 17.97 30.75 81.81
C ALA A 883 16.98 29.83 81.07
N LEU A 884 16.13 29.10 81.79
CA LEU A 884 15.07 28.25 81.22
C LEU A 884 13.69 28.79 81.65
N PRO A 885 13.07 29.69 80.85
CA PRO A 885 11.78 29.29 80.27
C PRO A 885 11.42 29.87 78.88
N LEU A 886 12.35 30.34 78.02
CA LEU A 886 11.97 30.93 76.71
C LEU A 886 12.43 30.17 75.45
N ALA A 887 13.13 29.04 75.59
CA ALA A 887 13.73 28.34 74.44
C ALA A 887 12.82 27.33 73.71
N SER A 888 11.63 27.00 74.22
CA SER A 888 10.80 25.91 73.65
C SER A 888 9.81 26.34 72.55
N VAL A 889 9.60 27.64 72.33
CA VAL A 889 8.61 28.13 71.32
C VAL A 889 9.27 28.77 70.08
N LEU A 890 10.48 29.31 70.22
CA LEU A 890 11.20 29.96 69.11
C LEU A 890 11.92 28.97 68.17
N GLY A 891 12.39 27.83 68.70
CA GLY A 891 13.09 26.82 67.89
C GLY A 891 12.18 26.11 66.88
N VAL A 892 10.91 25.89 67.23
CA VAL A 892 9.96 25.17 66.35
C VAL A 892 9.41 26.10 65.25
N MET A 893 9.19 27.39 65.53
CA MET A 893 8.69 28.35 64.53
C MET A 893 9.77 28.74 63.50
N LEU A 894 11.04 28.83 63.91
CA LEU A 894 12.15 29.09 62.98
C LEU A 894 12.48 27.85 62.14
N ALA A 895 12.37 26.64 62.69
CA ALA A 895 12.56 25.41 61.90
C ALA A 895 11.45 25.23 60.85
N VAL A 896 10.18 25.43 61.20
CA VAL A 896 9.06 25.31 60.25
C VAL A 896 9.06 26.43 59.21
N GLY A 897 9.42 27.66 59.62
CA GLY A 897 9.56 28.80 58.70
C GLY A 897 10.74 28.68 57.74
N ALA A 898 11.89 28.17 58.20
CA ALA A 898 13.07 27.94 57.36
C ALA A 898 12.85 26.77 56.40
N ILE A 899 12.19 25.68 56.83
CA ILE A 899 11.83 24.55 55.97
C ILE A 899 10.83 25.00 54.90
N GLY A 900 9.82 25.81 55.25
CA GLY A 900 8.84 26.34 54.29
C GLY A 900 9.42 27.34 53.29
N TYR A 901 10.35 28.21 53.73
CA TYR A 901 11.04 29.15 52.84
C TYR A 901 12.05 28.45 51.93
N TRP A 902 12.79 27.47 52.46
CA TRP A 902 13.69 26.62 51.68
C TRP A 902 12.95 25.77 50.65
N TRP A 903 11.78 25.23 50.99
CA TRP A 903 10.88 24.54 50.04
C TRP A 903 10.37 25.48 48.94
N TYR A 904 10.01 26.72 49.29
CA TYR A 904 9.55 27.72 48.34
C TYR A 904 10.66 28.13 47.35
N THR A 905 11.88 28.37 47.82
CA THR A 905 13.01 28.75 46.95
C THR A 905 13.53 27.60 46.09
N ARG A 906 13.45 26.35 46.58
CA ARG A 906 13.86 25.15 45.83
C ARG A 906 12.93 24.86 44.64
N ARG A 907 11.64 25.17 44.78
CA ARG A 907 10.65 25.03 43.70
C ARG A 907 10.88 26.05 42.58
N GLU A 908 11.32 27.27 42.89
CA GLU A 908 11.62 28.26 41.84
C GLU A 908 12.94 27.98 41.12
N ALA A 909 13.98 27.48 41.80
CA ALA A 909 15.25 27.13 41.17
C ALA A 909 15.11 26.02 40.11
N ARG A 910 14.38 24.94 40.45
CA ARG A 910 14.09 23.83 39.52
C ARG A 910 13.31 24.27 38.27
N VAL A 911 12.49 25.33 38.37
CA VAL A 911 11.66 25.83 37.26
C VAL A 911 12.39 26.87 36.41
N ALA A 912 13.26 27.69 37.00
CA ALA A 912 13.97 28.77 36.31
C ALA A 912 15.09 28.25 35.39
N GLU A 913 15.83 27.23 35.81
CA GLU A 913 16.98 26.69 35.07
C GLU A 913 16.57 25.63 34.02
N ALA A 914 15.42 24.97 34.23
CA ALA A 914 14.81 24.10 33.23
C ALA A 914 14.24 24.85 32.02
N LYS A 915 13.84 26.12 32.22
CA LYS A 915 13.21 26.99 31.19
C LYS A 915 14.17 27.90 30.44
N ALA A 916 15.47 27.85 30.73
CA ALA A 916 16.45 28.65 29.99
C ALA A 916 16.77 27.93 28.67
N PRO A 917 16.33 28.44 27.50
CA PRO A 917 17.00 28.09 26.26
C PRO A 917 18.45 28.57 26.36
N GLU A 918 19.39 27.77 25.88
CA GLU A 918 20.76 28.23 25.70
C GLU A 918 20.72 29.42 24.74
N ASN A 919 21.16 30.59 25.23
CA ASN A 919 21.24 31.89 24.56
C ASN A 919 19.95 32.73 24.51
N VAL A 920 19.66 33.44 25.61
CA VAL A 920 18.91 34.72 25.54
C VAL A 920 19.89 35.86 25.78
N PHE A 921 20.34 36.49 24.70
CA PHE A 921 20.97 37.81 24.75
C PHE A 921 19.87 38.84 25.00
N GLN A 922 19.70 39.26 26.26
CA GLN A 922 18.79 40.35 26.62
C GLN A 922 19.58 41.66 26.71
N ILE A 923 19.44 42.52 25.70
CA ILE A 923 19.88 43.93 25.80
C ILE A 923 18.70 44.73 26.38
N GLY A 924 18.78 45.10 27.66
CA GLY A 924 18.14 46.33 28.17
C GLY A 924 18.97 47.53 27.67
N GLY A 925 18.44 48.66 27.22
CA GLY A 925 17.28 49.42 27.70
C GLY A 925 17.81 50.71 28.36
N ASP A 926 17.72 51.85 27.66
CA ASP A 926 17.15 53.14 28.13
C ASP A 926 17.69 54.40 27.41
N ASP A 927 16.75 55.33 27.21
CA ASP A 927 16.83 56.80 27.12
C ASP A 927 17.57 57.48 25.95
N ASP A 928 16.88 57.64 24.81
CA ASP A 928 16.35 58.93 24.25
C ASP A 928 15.65 58.72 22.88
#